data_AF-A0A4Q9KC03-F1
#
_entry.id   AF-A0A4Q9KC03-F1
#
_cell.length_a   1.000
_cell.length_b   1.000
_cell.length_c   1.000
_cell.angle_alpha   90.00
_cell.angle_beta   90.00
_cell.angle_gamma   90.00
#
_symmetry.space_group_name_H-M   'P 1'
#
loop_
_entity.id
_entity.type
_entity.pdbx_description
1 polymer ?
#
loop_
_entity_poly.entity_id
_entity_poly.type
_entity_poly.pdbx_seq_one_letter_code
_entity_poly.pdbx_strand_id
1 'polypeptide(L)'
;MWSSLDAFAEGDWHPGVHVVWLGTDTHVDVLVGASVGHAESDRALPVFFAGAVSTRQGRPGPYFSGGDLAREVGTPFISISDPTLNHDHDLKLGWYGGRAGSGVQRMVSELIQAIGTRYHSELLLVGGGGGGFASLFHAAHATVPVSLLVWDPQTDMLNYSRGPLLEYLSVALGEPVSTFTRLGEDAWEAVLSAGGIEHAVTGSQILTNPLVRRMLYSQNAADWHVAAHMAPFLAGSDFQPTGANRWASGDRIVWLNEARGGRGSPLRPFLVTALSSLMRTTVTVADTIDAMEQAGLAPVDGLGNLPRDLSEQAAEVLEQVRVFGWRTIEGVEDARAVSLSDDLSPGGLVGTPATSDDTSITMRIHDGFGHFLGTASGPVAGGDDRVGVLIYGSCVARDLFEFFEPRAFRLVDYVARQSLVSAFSPGGPPPIDPALLHSRFQRRMLELDAASGLEQVLRDRRDDTDLLLWDLTDERLGLLQNPQGHLTTDSVEIRAVSGPKSPEGWAHIPYGSREHRDLFMAALSRWRELLDGLGLLERTVLVAPPWAGMTLPADDVPLSFGVDAATGNGILAEYVRLASETVRVPVVGRGLTDVTSPLLHRWGPAPFHYDEHSYIRLAREVFNVAGHVMDAIVDPRLERAALLRRPLGRGSISRPVESPEAVATASVNASTIVVELHGVTHGAMKIDLYRDRERVASTAWIKDDAHTIAGLAHGTYRARVHVRRRNGEQVTLSTNAVSVP
;
A
#
# COMPACT_ATOMS: atom_id res chain seq x y z
N MET A 1 -21.17 -10.15 -34.77
CA MET A 1 -21.82 -11.05 -33.79
C MET A 1 -21.81 -12.44 -34.37
N TRP A 2 -21.57 -13.45 -33.54
CA TRP A 2 -21.41 -14.84 -33.94
C TRP A 2 -22.38 -15.70 -33.15
N SER A 3 -23.16 -16.53 -33.85
CA SER A 3 -24.23 -17.34 -33.25
C SER A 3 -23.72 -18.45 -32.32
N SER A 4 -22.46 -18.84 -32.47
CA SER A 4 -21.80 -19.88 -31.69
C SER A 4 -20.29 -19.69 -31.74
N LEU A 5 -19.59 -20.46 -30.92
CA LEU A 5 -18.14 -20.56 -30.97
C LEU A 5 -17.63 -21.15 -32.30
N ASP A 6 -18.31 -22.16 -32.85
CA ASP A 6 -17.96 -22.75 -34.15
C ASP A 6 -18.07 -21.71 -35.27
N ALA A 7 -19.16 -20.92 -35.28
CA ALA A 7 -19.33 -19.85 -36.26
C ALA A 7 -18.24 -18.79 -36.15
N PHE A 8 -17.76 -18.50 -34.93
CA PHE A 8 -16.60 -17.64 -34.71
C PHE A 8 -15.32 -18.26 -35.26
N ALA A 9 -15.06 -19.54 -34.96
CA ALA A 9 -13.84 -20.25 -35.36
C ALA A 9 -13.70 -20.39 -36.89
N GLU A 10 -14.81 -20.60 -37.61
CA GLU A 10 -14.86 -20.72 -39.07
C GLU A 10 -14.91 -19.35 -39.79
N GLY A 11 -15.18 -18.29 -39.04
CA GLY A 11 -15.41 -16.95 -39.57
C GLY A 11 -14.16 -16.12 -39.84
N ASP A 12 -14.31 -15.09 -40.66
CA ASP A 12 -13.25 -14.10 -40.90
C ASP A 12 -13.24 -13.01 -39.83
N TRP A 13 -12.09 -12.82 -39.18
CA TRP A 13 -11.92 -11.85 -38.09
C TRP A 13 -11.39 -10.53 -38.66
N HIS A 14 -12.05 -9.44 -38.28
CA HIS A 14 -11.65 -8.08 -38.61
C HIS A 14 -11.34 -7.32 -37.32
N PRO A 15 -10.51 -6.28 -37.35
CA PRO A 15 -10.26 -5.48 -36.15
C PRO A 15 -11.58 -4.93 -35.58
N GLY A 16 -11.79 -5.09 -34.28
CA GLY A 16 -13.03 -4.68 -33.62
C GLY A 16 -13.51 -5.66 -32.55
N VAL A 17 -14.71 -5.38 -32.03
CA VAL A 17 -15.36 -6.20 -30.99
C VAL A 17 -16.25 -7.25 -31.64
N HIS A 18 -15.98 -8.50 -31.31
CA HIS A 18 -16.76 -9.67 -31.70
C HIS A 18 -17.53 -10.21 -30.50
N VAL A 19 -18.87 -10.18 -30.59
CA VAL A 19 -19.75 -10.83 -29.62
C VAL A 19 -19.96 -12.28 -30.05
N VAL A 20 -19.53 -13.24 -29.23
CA VAL A 20 -19.64 -14.68 -29.49
C VAL A 20 -20.60 -15.29 -28.47
N TRP A 21 -21.73 -15.81 -28.95
CA TRP A 21 -22.70 -16.46 -28.09
C TRP A 21 -22.20 -17.83 -27.62
N LEU A 22 -22.25 -18.04 -26.30
CA LEU A 22 -21.82 -19.25 -25.61
C LEU A 22 -23.02 -20.12 -25.17
N GLY A 23 -24.24 -19.69 -25.50
CA GLY A 23 -25.48 -20.31 -25.09
C GLY A 23 -26.65 -19.38 -25.39
N THR A 24 -27.80 -19.62 -24.74
CA THR A 24 -29.01 -18.83 -24.97
C THR A 24 -28.97 -17.43 -24.36
N ASP A 25 -28.21 -17.24 -23.28
CA ASP A 25 -28.22 -16.00 -22.48
C ASP A 25 -26.83 -15.56 -22.00
N THR A 26 -25.76 -16.21 -22.47
CA THR A 26 -24.37 -15.85 -22.17
C THR A 26 -23.60 -15.66 -23.47
N HIS A 27 -22.85 -14.57 -23.55
CA HIS A 27 -21.88 -14.31 -24.62
C HIS A 27 -20.55 -13.88 -24.03
N VAL A 28 -19.49 -14.08 -24.81
CA VAL A 28 -18.16 -13.51 -24.57
C VAL A 28 -17.87 -12.48 -25.63
N ASP A 29 -17.36 -11.33 -25.22
CA ASP A 29 -16.87 -10.32 -26.15
C ASP A 29 -15.37 -10.46 -26.32
N VAL A 30 -14.92 -10.44 -27.57
CA VAL A 30 -13.53 -10.59 -27.99
C VAL A 30 -13.12 -9.36 -28.79
N LEU A 31 -12.15 -8.61 -28.30
CA LEU A 31 -11.56 -7.47 -29.02
C LEU A 31 -10.34 -7.93 -29.82
N VAL A 32 -10.38 -7.72 -31.14
CA VAL A 32 -9.26 -7.94 -32.05
C VAL A 32 -8.60 -6.58 -32.36
N GLY A 33 -7.38 -6.37 -31.86
CA GLY A 33 -6.75 -5.06 -31.75
C GLY A 33 -6.10 -4.47 -33.02
N ALA A 34 -5.88 -5.30 -34.05
CA ALA A 34 -5.38 -4.93 -35.37
C ALA A 34 -5.59 -6.11 -36.32
N SER A 35 -5.29 -5.95 -37.62
CA SER A 35 -5.28 -7.11 -38.53
C SER A 35 -4.15 -8.02 -38.08
N VAL A 36 -4.50 -9.07 -37.35
CA VAL A 36 -3.56 -10.08 -36.93
C VAL A 36 -3.23 -10.87 -38.20
N GLY A 37 -2.17 -10.47 -38.88
CA GLY A 37 -1.61 -11.25 -39.98
C GLY A 37 -1.08 -12.60 -39.46
N HIS A 38 -0.57 -13.44 -40.35
CA HIS A 38 0.19 -14.61 -39.92
C HIS A 38 1.33 -14.10 -39.01
N ALA A 39 1.34 -14.49 -37.74
CA ALA A 39 2.42 -14.09 -36.86
C ALA A 39 3.73 -14.66 -37.43
N GLU A 40 4.81 -13.89 -37.33
CA GLU A 40 6.14 -14.42 -37.56
C GLU A 40 6.32 -15.66 -36.65
N SER A 41 6.90 -16.74 -37.16
CA SER A 41 6.96 -18.03 -36.46
C SER A 41 7.67 -17.97 -35.09
N ASP A 42 8.42 -16.91 -34.84
CA ASP A 42 9.14 -16.62 -33.59
C ASP A 42 8.40 -15.65 -32.65
N ARG A 43 7.16 -15.27 -32.96
CA ARG A 43 6.34 -14.37 -32.13
C ARG A 43 5.05 -15.00 -31.63
N ALA A 44 4.84 -14.92 -30.33
CA ALA A 44 3.58 -15.27 -29.69
C ALA A 44 2.53 -14.16 -29.83
N LEU A 45 1.26 -14.54 -29.97
CA LEU A 45 0.13 -13.60 -29.98
C LEU A 45 -0.35 -13.34 -28.55
N PRO A 46 -0.29 -12.10 -28.04
CA PRO A 46 -0.81 -11.81 -26.70
C PRO A 46 -2.34 -11.86 -26.65
N VAL A 47 -2.86 -12.58 -25.66
CA VAL A 47 -4.28 -12.71 -25.32
C VAL A 47 -4.49 -12.18 -23.90
N PHE A 48 -5.20 -11.07 -23.77
CA PHE A 48 -5.36 -10.34 -22.52
C PHE A 48 -6.67 -10.68 -21.81
N PHE A 49 -6.55 -10.93 -20.50
CA PHE A 49 -7.65 -11.10 -19.56
C PHE A 49 -7.72 -9.90 -18.60
N ALA A 50 -8.93 -9.43 -18.31
CA ALA A 50 -9.15 -8.33 -17.38
C ALA A 50 -9.22 -8.84 -15.94
N GLY A 51 -8.65 -8.08 -15.00
CA GLY A 51 -8.89 -8.26 -13.58
C GLY A 51 -10.18 -7.56 -13.12
N ALA A 52 -10.25 -7.23 -11.83
CA ALA A 52 -11.41 -6.55 -11.27
C ALA A 52 -11.64 -5.16 -11.91
N VAL A 53 -12.88 -4.89 -12.31
CA VAL A 53 -13.32 -3.63 -12.95
C VAL A 53 -13.98 -2.73 -11.91
N SER A 54 -13.21 -2.28 -10.92
CA SER A 54 -13.72 -1.55 -9.74
C SER A 54 -14.38 -0.21 -10.05
N THR A 55 -14.05 0.42 -11.18
CA THR A 55 -14.59 1.71 -11.63
C THR A 55 -15.82 1.59 -12.52
N ARG A 56 -16.38 0.39 -12.72
CA ARG A 56 -17.52 0.18 -13.64
C ARG A 56 -18.77 0.97 -13.27
N GLN A 57 -19.03 1.22 -11.98
CA GLN A 57 -20.16 2.04 -11.48
C GLN A 57 -21.52 1.71 -12.15
N GLY A 58 -21.85 0.41 -12.28
CA GLY A 58 -23.10 -0.03 -12.91
C GLY A 58 -23.12 0.01 -14.44
N ARG A 59 -22.00 0.38 -15.11
CA ARG A 59 -21.94 0.36 -16.57
C ARG A 59 -21.95 -1.08 -17.09
N PRO A 60 -22.68 -1.37 -18.18
CA PRO A 60 -22.58 -2.67 -18.86
C PRO A 60 -21.20 -2.81 -19.51
N GLY A 61 -20.72 -4.05 -19.62
CA GLY A 61 -19.52 -4.39 -20.39
C GLY A 61 -19.74 -4.27 -21.90
N PRO A 62 -18.77 -4.71 -22.72
CA PRO A 62 -17.58 -5.45 -22.31
C PRO A 62 -16.45 -4.57 -21.74
N TYR A 63 -15.59 -5.21 -20.93
CA TYR A 63 -14.37 -4.60 -20.38
C TYR A 63 -13.15 -5.34 -20.91
N PHE A 64 -12.26 -4.61 -21.57
CA PHE A 64 -11.04 -5.14 -22.15
C PHE A 64 -9.80 -4.58 -21.44
N SER A 65 -8.73 -5.36 -21.43
CA SER A 65 -7.41 -4.97 -20.91
C SER A 65 -6.35 -5.06 -22.01
N GLY A 66 -5.16 -4.53 -21.76
CA GLY A 66 -4.00 -4.73 -22.64
C GLY A 66 -3.91 -3.85 -23.90
N GLY A 67 -4.99 -3.21 -24.34
CA GLY A 67 -4.99 -2.44 -25.60
C GLY A 67 -3.95 -1.31 -25.66
N ASP A 68 -3.78 -0.55 -24.58
CA ASP A 68 -2.73 0.48 -24.53
C ASP A 68 -1.33 -0.12 -24.49
N LEU A 69 -1.17 -1.25 -23.80
CA LEU A 69 0.12 -1.93 -23.66
C LEU A 69 0.55 -2.53 -25.01
N ALA A 70 -0.36 -3.17 -25.71
CA ALA A 70 -0.12 -3.73 -27.04
C ALA A 70 0.20 -2.64 -28.07
N ARG A 71 -0.45 -1.47 -27.99
CA ARG A 71 -0.15 -0.33 -28.87
C ARG A 71 1.27 0.21 -28.64
N GLU A 72 1.69 0.29 -27.38
CA GLU A 72 3.03 0.76 -27.00
C GLU A 72 4.13 -0.22 -27.45
N VAL A 73 3.89 -1.53 -27.30
CA VAL A 73 4.80 -2.58 -27.80
C VAL A 73 4.74 -2.71 -29.33
N GLY A 74 3.69 -2.21 -29.97
CA GLY A 74 3.51 -2.27 -31.42
C GLY A 74 3.13 -3.68 -31.91
N THR A 75 2.23 -4.37 -31.21
CA THR A 75 1.83 -5.75 -31.51
C THR A 75 0.33 -5.90 -31.78
N PRO A 76 -0.08 -6.82 -32.67
CA PRO A 76 -1.46 -7.32 -32.65
C PRO A 76 -1.77 -7.97 -31.30
N PHE A 77 -3.05 -7.98 -30.92
CA PHE A 77 -3.50 -8.59 -29.69
C PHE A 77 -4.96 -9.04 -29.79
N ILE A 78 -5.33 -9.94 -28.88
CA ILE A 78 -6.71 -10.27 -28.56
C ILE A 78 -6.96 -9.91 -27.10
N SER A 79 -8.13 -9.37 -26.78
CA SER A 79 -8.59 -9.25 -25.40
C SER A 79 -9.95 -9.92 -25.24
N ILE A 80 -10.08 -10.77 -24.22
CA ILE A 80 -11.29 -11.53 -23.93
C ILE A 80 -11.92 -10.92 -22.68
N SER A 81 -13.16 -10.47 -22.80
CA SER A 81 -13.94 -9.97 -21.64
C SER A 81 -14.43 -11.12 -20.76
N ASP A 82 -14.64 -10.86 -19.47
CA ASP A 82 -15.22 -11.84 -18.54
C ASP A 82 -16.74 -11.95 -18.74
N PRO A 83 -17.26 -13.10 -19.24
CA PRO A 83 -18.69 -13.28 -19.54
C PRO A 83 -19.58 -13.18 -18.31
N THR A 84 -19.03 -13.44 -17.11
CA THR A 84 -19.76 -13.38 -15.84
C THR A 84 -20.29 -11.96 -15.58
N LEU A 85 -19.52 -10.94 -15.99
CA LEU A 85 -19.85 -9.53 -15.77
C LEU A 85 -21.04 -9.04 -16.58
N ASN A 86 -21.50 -9.85 -17.55
CA ASN A 86 -22.71 -9.57 -18.34
C ASN A 86 -23.99 -9.87 -17.57
N HIS A 87 -23.92 -10.67 -16.50
CA HIS A 87 -25.08 -11.09 -15.72
C HIS A 87 -25.44 -10.11 -14.59
N ASP A 88 -24.50 -9.28 -14.15
CA ASP A 88 -24.73 -8.29 -13.11
C ASP A 88 -23.88 -7.02 -13.35
N HIS A 89 -24.52 -5.86 -13.28
CA HIS A 89 -23.89 -4.57 -13.56
C HIS A 89 -23.02 -4.02 -12.42
N ASP A 90 -23.21 -4.56 -11.22
CA ASP A 90 -22.50 -4.19 -10.00
C ASP A 90 -21.33 -5.15 -9.71
N LEU A 91 -21.39 -6.40 -10.20
CA LEU A 91 -20.30 -7.38 -10.06
C LEU A 91 -18.99 -6.83 -10.66
N LYS A 92 -17.93 -6.76 -9.86
CA LYS A 92 -16.64 -6.19 -10.30
C LYS A 92 -15.65 -7.22 -10.82
N LEU A 93 -15.82 -8.47 -10.44
CA LEU A 93 -14.89 -9.55 -10.71
C LEU A 93 -15.65 -10.87 -10.78
N GLY A 94 -15.50 -11.62 -11.88
CA GLY A 94 -16.17 -12.91 -12.09
C GLY A 94 -15.24 -14.08 -12.34
N TRP A 95 -13.92 -13.85 -12.36
CA TRP A 95 -12.88 -14.87 -12.60
C TRP A 95 -13.09 -15.71 -13.86
N TYR A 96 -13.88 -15.22 -14.83
CA TYR A 96 -14.28 -16.00 -16.01
C TYR A 96 -15.00 -17.32 -15.64
N GLY A 97 -15.55 -17.42 -14.42
CA GLY A 97 -16.21 -18.63 -13.92
C GLY A 97 -17.62 -18.83 -14.50
N GLY A 98 -18.31 -17.75 -14.88
CA GLY A 98 -19.69 -17.80 -15.36
C GLY A 98 -20.70 -18.15 -14.27
N ARG A 99 -21.90 -18.56 -14.70
CA ARG A 99 -22.97 -19.07 -13.83
C ARG A 99 -22.96 -20.60 -13.77
N ALA A 100 -23.55 -21.16 -12.73
CA ALA A 100 -23.73 -22.60 -12.60
C ALA A 100 -24.43 -23.18 -13.84
N GLY A 101 -23.85 -24.25 -14.39
CA GLY A 101 -24.34 -24.91 -15.59
C GLY A 101 -24.06 -24.18 -16.91
N SER A 102 -23.50 -22.96 -16.89
CA SER A 102 -23.23 -22.20 -18.11
C SER A 102 -22.04 -22.73 -18.90
N GLY A 103 -21.06 -23.37 -18.24
CA GLY A 103 -19.88 -23.94 -18.88
C GLY A 103 -18.91 -22.90 -19.47
N VAL A 104 -18.95 -21.65 -19.00
CA VAL A 104 -18.13 -20.54 -19.52
C VAL A 104 -16.64 -20.89 -19.56
N GLN A 105 -16.11 -21.45 -18.48
CA GLN A 105 -14.69 -21.84 -18.38
C GLN A 105 -14.26 -22.77 -19.52
N ARG A 106 -15.03 -23.84 -19.79
CA ARG A 106 -14.78 -24.75 -20.92
C ARG A 106 -14.81 -24.01 -22.26
N MET A 107 -15.84 -23.18 -22.48
CA MET A 107 -16.02 -22.50 -23.76
C MET A 107 -14.98 -21.41 -24.03
N VAL A 108 -14.48 -20.73 -22.99
CA VAL A 108 -13.36 -19.80 -23.14
C VAL A 108 -12.06 -20.56 -23.44
N SER A 109 -11.85 -21.75 -22.88
CA SER A 109 -10.72 -22.62 -23.28
C SER A 109 -10.83 -23.07 -24.76
N GLU A 110 -12.03 -23.43 -25.23
CA GLU A 110 -12.28 -23.76 -26.64
C GLU A 110 -12.07 -22.54 -27.56
N LEU A 111 -12.44 -21.33 -27.10
CA LEU A 111 -12.15 -20.08 -27.82
C LEU A 111 -10.64 -19.84 -27.96
N ILE A 112 -9.87 -20.05 -26.89
CA ILE A 112 -8.40 -19.94 -26.93
C ILE A 112 -7.81 -20.97 -27.90
N GLN A 113 -8.33 -22.19 -27.92
CA GLN A 113 -7.94 -23.21 -28.90
C GLN A 113 -8.23 -22.75 -30.33
N ALA A 114 -9.41 -22.19 -30.60
CA ALA A 114 -9.77 -21.67 -31.92
C ALA A 114 -8.82 -20.55 -32.36
N ILE A 115 -8.47 -19.63 -31.45
CA ILE A 115 -7.48 -18.56 -31.67
C ILE A 115 -6.10 -19.14 -32.02
N GLY A 116 -5.58 -20.05 -31.20
CA GLY A 116 -4.25 -20.65 -31.43
C GLY A 116 -4.19 -21.44 -32.74
N THR A 117 -5.25 -22.20 -33.04
CA THR A 117 -5.35 -22.96 -34.30
C THR A 117 -5.36 -22.04 -35.51
N ARG A 118 -6.12 -20.93 -35.46
CA ARG A 118 -6.30 -20.00 -36.58
C ARG A 118 -5.03 -19.24 -36.95
N TYR A 119 -4.22 -18.88 -35.95
CA TYR A 119 -2.99 -18.12 -36.16
C TYR A 119 -1.74 -19.00 -36.32
N HIS A 120 -1.85 -20.30 -36.03
CA HIS A 120 -0.70 -21.22 -36.02
C HIS A 120 0.48 -20.68 -35.18
N SER A 121 0.16 -19.97 -34.11
CA SER A 121 1.13 -19.29 -33.25
C SER A 121 0.96 -19.75 -31.81
N GLU A 122 2.07 -19.74 -31.06
CA GLU A 122 2.01 -19.78 -29.60
C GLU A 122 1.21 -18.58 -29.10
N LEU A 123 0.36 -18.78 -28.09
CA LEU A 123 -0.37 -17.69 -27.46
C LEU A 123 0.34 -17.27 -26.17
N LEU A 124 0.47 -15.97 -25.93
CA LEU A 124 0.92 -15.44 -24.66
C LEU A 124 -0.30 -14.97 -23.86
N LEU A 125 -0.72 -15.73 -22.86
CA LEU A 125 -1.85 -15.37 -21.99
C LEU A 125 -1.37 -14.37 -20.94
N VAL A 126 -2.04 -13.22 -20.86
CA VAL A 126 -1.60 -12.07 -20.06
C VAL A 126 -2.71 -11.55 -19.14
N GLY A 127 -2.41 -11.42 -17.85
CA GLY A 127 -3.37 -10.82 -16.91
C GLY A 127 -2.87 -10.74 -15.47
N GLY A 128 -3.47 -9.83 -14.69
CA GLY A 128 -3.18 -9.69 -13.26
C GLY A 128 -4.40 -9.90 -12.38
N GLY A 129 -4.19 -10.29 -11.12
CA GLY A 129 -5.29 -10.61 -10.20
C GLY A 129 -6.24 -11.64 -10.80
N GLY A 130 -7.49 -11.25 -11.03
CA GLY A 130 -8.52 -12.15 -11.57
C GLY A 130 -8.29 -12.53 -13.04
N GLY A 131 -7.68 -11.63 -13.82
CA GLY A 131 -7.22 -11.96 -15.17
C GLY A 131 -5.99 -12.88 -15.16
N GLY A 132 -5.21 -12.81 -14.08
CA GLY A 132 -4.13 -13.75 -13.80
C GLY A 132 -4.65 -15.15 -13.48
N PHE A 133 -5.70 -15.25 -12.66
CA PHE A 133 -6.43 -16.50 -12.43
C PHE A 133 -6.94 -17.11 -13.74
N ALA A 134 -7.63 -16.32 -14.57
CA ALA A 134 -8.13 -16.80 -15.86
C ALA A 134 -7.01 -17.28 -16.79
N SER A 135 -5.90 -16.54 -16.85
CA SER A 135 -4.73 -16.92 -17.65
C SER A 135 -4.16 -18.27 -17.20
N LEU A 136 -3.96 -18.45 -15.89
CA LEU A 136 -3.48 -19.72 -15.31
C LEU A 136 -4.48 -20.86 -15.55
N PHE A 137 -5.77 -20.63 -15.27
CA PHE A 137 -6.83 -21.61 -15.45
C PHE A 137 -6.91 -22.13 -16.89
N HIS A 138 -6.92 -21.22 -17.87
CA HIS A 138 -6.99 -21.60 -19.27
C HIS A 138 -5.67 -22.19 -19.80
N ALA A 139 -4.52 -21.82 -19.24
CA ALA A 139 -3.26 -22.48 -19.55
C ALA A 139 -3.21 -23.93 -19.05
N ALA A 140 -3.72 -24.19 -17.84
CA ALA A 140 -3.85 -25.56 -17.32
C ALA A 140 -4.71 -26.45 -18.24
N HIS A 141 -5.72 -25.86 -18.89
CA HIS A 141 -6.63 -26.52 -19.82
C HIS A 141 -6.27 -26.34 -21.30
N ALA A 142 -5.10 -25.78 -21.62
CA ALA A 142 -4.75 -25.46 -23.00
C ALA A 142 -4.53 -26.73 -23.83
N THR A 143 -5.06 -26.70 -25.05
CA THR A 143 -4.88 -27.73 -26.10
C THR A 143 -4.02 -27.24 -27.27
N VAL A 144 -3.53 -26.00 -27.18
CA VAL A 144 -2.57 -25.36 -28.10
C VAL A 144 -1.37 -24.85 -27.29
N PRO A 145 -0.19 -24.64 -27.90
CA PRO A 145 0.97 -24.08 -27.19
C PRO A 145 0.67 -22.69 -26.62
N VAL A 146 0.91 -22.51 -25.32
CA VAL A 146 0.73 -21.24 -24.61
C VAL A 146 1.94 -20.90 -23.74
N SER A 147 2.15 -19.61 -23.54
CA SER A 147 3.03 -19.04 -22.53
C SER A 147 2.26 -18.06 -21.65
N LEU A 148 2.80 -17.74 -20.47
CA LEU A 148 2.10 -16.95 -19.45
C LEU A 148 2.93 -15.73 -19.03
N LEU A 149 2.26 -14.58 -18.94
CA LEU A 149 2.73 -13.39 -18.22
C LEU A 149 1.64 -12.97 -17.23
N VAL A 150 1.81 -13.36 -15.97
CA VAL A 150 0.82 -13.07 -14.92
C VAL A 150 1.45 -12.33 -13.76
N TRP A 151 0.67 -11.46 -13.10
CA TRP A 151 1.13 -10.75 -11.91
C TRP A 151 0.08 -10.69 -10.80
N ASP A 152 0.53 -10.92 -9.58
CA ASP A 152 -0.32 -11.04 -8.39
C ASP A 152 -1.62 -11.84 -8.66
N PRO A 153 -1.55 -13.00 -9.36
CA PRO A 153 -2.76 -13.71 -9.75
C PRO A 153 -3.44 -14.30 -8.51
N GLN A 154 -4.77 -14.32 -8.53
CA GLN A 154 -5.46 -15.28 -7.67
C GLN A 154 -5.22 -16.69 -8.23
N THR A 155 -5.13 -17.68 -7.35
CA THR A 155 -5.01 -19.11 -7.71
C THR A 155 -6.17 -19.93 -7.17
N ASP A 156 -6.89 -19.40 -6.19
CA ASP A 156 -8.12 -19.97 -5.65
C ASP A 156 -9.10 -18.84 -5.32
N MET A 157 -10.30 -18.90 -5.88
CA MET A 157 -11.35 -17.91 -5.65
C MET A 157 -11.82 -17.89 -4.19
N LEU A 158 -11.80 -19.05 -3.52
CA LEU A 158 -12.27 -19.18 -2.13
C LEU A 158 -11.31 -18.51 -1.14
N ASN A 159 -10.01 -18.45 -1.48
CA ASN A 159 -8.99 -17.75 -0.70
C ASN A 159 -8.94 -16.24 -0.97
N TYR A 160 -9.87 -15.71 -1.78
CA TYR A 160 -9.95 -14.28 -2.05
C TYR A 160 -10.74 -13.51 -0.97
N SER A 161 -10.80 -12.18 -1.10
CA SER A 161 -11.60 -11.34 -0.21
C SER A 161 -13.08 -11.76 -0.21
N ARG A 162 -13.64 -11.95 1.00
CA ARG A 162 -14.99 -12.48 1.24
C ARG A 162 -16.07 -11.70 0.49
N GLY A 163 -16.06 -10.36 0.53
CA GLY A 163 -17.07 -9.53 -0.14
C GLY A 163 -17.20 -9.84 -1.65
N PRO A 164 -16.14 -9.64 -2.46
CA PRO A 164 -16.15 -10.01 -3.88
C PRO A 164 -16.50 -11.47 -4.16
N LEU A 165 -16.06 -12.41 -3.32
CA LEU A 165 -16.43 -13.83 -3.45
C LEU A 165 -17.94 -14.04 -3.27
N LEU A 166 -18.54 -13.44 -2.25
CA LEU A 166 -19.98 -13.54 -2.00
C LEU A 166 -20.81 -12.88 -3.10
N GLU A 167 -20.36 -11.72 -3.62
CA GLU A 167 -20.96 -11.07 -4.79
C GLU A 167 -20.94 -12.02 -5.99
N TYR A 168 -19.81 -12.68 -6.24
CA TYR A 168 -19.69 -13.67 -7.31
C TYR A 168 -20.59 -14.89 -7.09
N LEU A 169 -20.59 -15.51 -5.90
CA LEU A 169 -21.45 -16.66 -5.59
C LEU A 169 -22.93 -16.33 -5.81
N SER A 170 -23.34 -15.11 -5.45
CA SER A 170 -24.70 -14.62 -5.68
C SER A 170 -25.06 -14.60 -7.15
N VAL A 171 -24.19 -14.07 -8.01
CA VAL A 171 -24.39 -14.04 -9.46
C VAL A 171 -24.30 -15.44 -10.06
N ALA A 172 -23.30 -16.23 -9.66
CA ALA A 172 -23.02 -17.55 -10.20
C ALA A 172 -24.18 -18.53 -9.97
N LEU A 173 -24.81 -18.47 -8.79
CA LEU A 173 -25.87 -19.40 -8.40
C LEU A 173 -27.28 -18.82 -8.43
N GLY A 174 -27.43 -17.52 -8.66
CA GLY A 174 -28.75 -16.87 -8.73
C GLY A 174 -29.46 -16.72 -7.38
N GLU A 175 -28.71 -16.78 -6.29
CA GLU A 175 -29.21 -16.68 -4.90
C GLU A 175 -28.67 -15.39 -4.24
N PRO A 176 -29.37 -14.79 -3.27
CA PRO A 176 -28.88 -13.57 -2.62
C PRO A 176 -27.62 -13.82 -1.78
N VAL A 177 -26.74 -12.82 -1.68
CA VAL A 177 -25.51 -12.85 -0.86
C VAL A 177 -25.72 -13.41 0.56
N SER A 178 -26.86 -13.08 1.20
CA SER A 178 -27.23 -13.56 2.53
C SER A 178 -27.33 -15.08 2.67
N THR A 179 -27.59 -15.79 1.57
CA THR A 179 -27.58 -17.26 1.52
C THR A 179 -26.18 -17.78 1.82
N PHE A 180 -25.15 -17.13 1.29
CA PHE A 180 -23.76 -17.56 1.36
C PHE A 180 -23.01 -17.02 2.57
N THR A 181 -23.46 -15.92 3.18
CA THR A 181 -22.80 -15.32 4.35
C THR A 181 -22.70 -16.27 5.54
N ARG A 182 -23.62 -17.22 5.68
CA ARG A 182 -23.66 -18.19 6.79
C ARG A 182 -22.98 -19.53 6.46
N LEU A 183 -22.50 -19.69 5.24
CA LEU A 183 -21.84 -20.90 4.78
C LEU A 183 -20.32 -20.80 5.02
N GLY A 184 -19.68 -21.95 5.18
CA GLY A 184 -18.22 -22.10 5.19
C GLY A 184 -17.67 -22.52 3.83
N GLU A 185 -16.34 -22.57 3.73
CA GLU A 185 -15.61 -22.87 2.49
C GLU A 185 -16.03 -24.20 1.85
N ASP A 186 -16.13 -25.29 2.62
CA ASP A 186 -16.58 -26.61 2.13
C ASP A 186 -17.93 -26.54 1.39
N ALA A 187 -18.85 -25.71 1.90
CA ALA A 187 -20.16 -25.54 1.30
C ALA A 187 -20.09 -24.68 0.04
N TRP A 188 -19.21 -23.67 0.00
CA TRP A 188 -18.96 -22.87 -1.20
C TRP A 188 -18.32 -23.71 -2.32
N GLU A 189 -17.33 -24.52 -1.99
CA GLU A 189 -16.70 -25.47 -2.92
C GLU A 189 -17.75 -26.43 -3.50
N ALA A 190 -18.56 -27.05 -2.64
CA ALA A 190 -19.58 -28.00 -3.07
C ALA A 190 -20.59 -27.38 -4.05
N VAL A 191 -21.03 -26.14 -3.83
CA VAL A 191 -21.99 -25.48 -4.73
C VAL A 191 -21.36 -25.02 -6.04
N LEU A 192 -20.09 -24.58 -6.03
CA LEU A 192 -19.35 -24.25 -7.26
C LEU A 192 -19.10 -25.50 -8.10
N SER A 193 -18.64 -26.58 -7.46
CA SER A 193 -18.40 -27.88 -8.10
C SER A 193 -19.69 -28.46 -8.71
N ALA A 194 -20.81 -28.42 -7.98
CA ALA A 194 -22.11 -28.83 -8.50
C ALA A 194 -22.57 -27.97 -9.71
N GLY A 195 -22.16 -26.71 -9.75
CA GLY A 195 -22.37 -25.79 -10.87
C GLY A 195 -21.41 -25.99 -12.05
N GLY A 196 -20.42 -26.89 -11.94
CA GLY A 196 -19.39 -27.09 -12.95
C GLY A 196 -18.41 -25.91 -13.04
N ILE A 197 -18.16 -25.23 -11.93
CA ILE A 197 -17.25 -24.09 -11.82
C ILE A 197 -16.04 -24.54 -11.02
N GLU A 198 -14.88 -24.51 -11.65
CA GLU A 198 -13.60 -24.78 -11.01
C GLU A 198 -13.08 -23.49 -10.37
N HIS A 199 -12.97 -23.49 -9.04
CA HIS A 199 -12.60 -22.30 -8.28
C HIS A 199 -11.09 -22.14 -8.08
N ALA A 200 -10.29 -23.16 -8.37
CA ALA A 200 -8.86 -23.18 -8.10
C ALA A 200 -8.04 -23.70 -9.30
N VAL A 201 -6.81 -23.20 -9.41
CA VAL A 201 -5.77 -23.68 -10.32
C VAL A 201 -4.46 -23.84 -9.55
N THR A 202 -3.86 -25.03 -9.66
CA THR A 202 -2.67 -25.43 -8.91
C THR A 202 -1.41 -25.35 -9.76
N GLY A 203 -0.25 -25.20 -9.12
CA GLY A 203 1.04 -25.28 -9.80
C GLY A 203 1.25 -26.62 -10.50
N SER A 204 0.78 -27.72 -9.91
CA SER A 204 0.86 -29.05 -10.54
C SER A 204 0.09 -29.14 -11.86
N GLN A 205 -1.12 -28.58 -11.93
CA GLN A 205 -1.87 -28.52 -13.20
C GLN A 205 -1.12 -27.74 -14.30
N ILE A 206 -0.43 -26.66 -13.93
CA ILE A 206 0.42 -25.91 -14.87
C ILE A 206 1.63 -26.73 -15.31
N LEU A 207 2.31 -27.40 -14.37
CA LEU A 207 3.55 -28.14 -14.66
C LEU A 207 3.30 -29.42 -15.46
N THR A 208 2.15 -30.06 -15.26
CA THR A 208 1.76 -31.31 -15.94
C THR A 208 1.24 -31.10 -17.35
N ASN A 209 0.78 -29.89 -17.71
CA ASN A 209 0.39 -29.59 -19.08
C ASN A 209 1.63 -29.25 -19.95
N PRO A 210 2.02 -30.12 -20.91
CA PRO A 210 3.22 -29.91 -21.72
C PRO A 210 3.07 -28.80 -22.77
N LEU A 211 1.85 -28.28 -22.97
CA LEU A 211 1.58 -27.18 -23.88
C LEU A 211 1.80 -25.82 -23.23
N VAL A 212 1.95 -25.76 -21.90
CA VAL A 212 2.46 -24.57 -21.21
C VAL A 212 3.98 -24.53 -21.37
N ARG A 213 4.44 -23.73 -22.34
CA ARG A 213 5.85 -23.65 -22.73
C ARG A 213 6.67 -22.82 -21.75
N ARG A 214 6.16 -21.64 -21.39
CA ARG A 214 6.84 -20.68 -20.54
C ARG A 214 5.88 -20.00 -19.58
N MET A 215 6.36 -19.60 -18.41
CA MET A 215 5.55 -18.83 -17.46
C MET A 215 6.40 -17.86 -16.68
N LEU A 216 6.04 -16.58 -16.73
CA LEU A 216 6.43 -15.58 -15.74
C LEU A 216 5.23 -15.33 -14.81
N TYR A 217 5.30 -15.88 -13.60
CA TYR A 217 4.43 -15.50 -12.49
C TYR A 217 5.19 -14.49 -11.64
N SER A 218 4.82 -13.22 -11.74
CA SER A 218 5.39 -12.13 -10.93
C SER A 218 4.54 -11.88 -9.68
N GLN A 219 5.10 -12.04 -8.48
CA GLN A 219 4.42 -11.75 -7.22
C GLN A 219 5.04 -10.54 -6.56
N ASN A 220 4.25 -9.50 -6.32
CA ASN A 220 4.68 -8.40 -5.46
C ASN A 220 4.76 -8.87 -4.01
N ALA A 221 5.91 -8.64 -3.38
CA ALA A 221 6.22 -9.11 -2.03
C ALA A 221 5.41 -8.45 -0.93
N ALA A 222 4.96 -7.21 -1.16
CA ALA A 222 4.09 -6.49 -0.23
C ALA A 222 2.60 -6.85 -0.36
N ASP A 223 2.24 -7.73 -1.30
CA ASP A 223 0.85 -8.14 -1.54
C ASP A 223 0.48 -9.35 -0.68
N TRP A 224 -0.73 -9.34 -0.12
CA TRP A 224 -1.22 -10.43 0.73
C TRP A 224 -1.49 -11.71 -0.07
N HIS A 225 -1.57 -11.62 -1.41
CA HIS A 225 -1.63 -12.78 -2.30
C HIS A 225 -0.42 -13.72 -2.17
N VAL A 226 0.71 -13.27 -1.59
CA VAL A 226 1.84 -14.15 -1.30
C VAL A 226 1.39 -15.34 -0.46
N ALA A 227 0.77 -15.09 0.70
CA ALA A 227 0.31 -16.14 1.60
C ALA A 227 -0.97 -16.83 1.10
N ALA A 228 -1.89 -16.08 0.50
CA ALA A 228 -3.20 -16.62 0.11
C ALA A 228 -3.21 -17.38 -1.23
N HIS A 229 -2.25 -17.10 -2.13
CA HIS A 229 -2.28 -17.63 -3.50
C HIS A 229 -0.93 -18.19 -3.97
N MET A 230 0.16 -17.43 -3.85
CA MET A 230 1.48 -17.88 -4.34
C MET A 230 2.00 -19.08 -3.54
N ALA A 231 1.98 -19.00 -2.21
CA ALA A 231 2.48 -20.07 -1.34
C ALA A 231 1.70 -21.39 -1.53
N PRO A 232 0.34 -21.40 -1.52
CA PRO A 232 -0.43 -22.61 -1.86
C PRO A 232 -0.14 -23.15 -3.27
N PHE A 233 0.03 -22.26 -4.26
CA PHE A 233 0.34 -22.66 -5.64
C PHE A 233 1.70 -23.35 -5.76
N LEU A 234 2.69 -22.90 -4.99
CA LEU A 234 4.02 -23.54 -4.89
C LEU A 234 3.96 -24.86 -4.12
N ALA A 235 3.32 -24.89 -2.94
CA ALA A 235 3.30 -26.04 -2.03
C ALA A 235 2.73 -27.31 -2.67
N GLY A 236 1.77 -27.17 -3.59
CA GLY A 236 1.16 -28.28 -4.32
C GLY A 236 1.87 -28.68 -5.62
N SER A 237 3.15 -28.34 -5.81
CA SER A 237 3.84 -28.47 -7.11
C SER A 237 5.34 -28.79 -7.01
N ASP A 238 5.94 -29.14 -8.15
CA ASP A 238 7.39 -29.45 -8.25
C ASP A 238 8.26 -28.22 -8.55
N PHE A 239 7.77 -26.99 -8.31
CA PHE A 239 8.59 -25.78 -8.43
C PHE A 239 9.73 -25.80 -7.40
N GLN A 240 10.98 -25.78 -7.86
CA GLN A 240 12.15 -25.82 -7.00
C GLN A 240 12.69 -24.42 -6.74
N PRO A 241 13.08 -24.07 -5.49
CA PRO A 241 13.73 -22.80 -5.23
C PRO A 241 15.08 -22.75 -5.96
N THR A 242 15.31 -21.68 -6.73
CA THR A 242 16.57 -21.47 -7.48
C THR A 242 17.47 -20.40 -6.85
N GLY A 243 17.04 -19.81 -5.72
CA GLY A 243 17.64 -18.60 -5.15
C GLY A 243 17.09 -17.32 -5.78
N ALA A 244 17.53 -16.16 -5.28
CA ALA A 244 17.07 -14.83 -5.74
C ALA A 244 15.53 -14.63 -5.71
N ASN A 245 14.84 -15.28 -4.77
CA ASN A 245 13.37 -15.26 -4.64
C ASN A 245 12.63 -15.77 -5.88
N ARG A 246 13.22 -16.78 -6.55
CA ARG A 246 12.66 -17.47 -7.71
C ARG A 246 12.44 -18.94 -7.39
N TRP A 247 11.35 -19.48 -7.92
CA TRP A 247 11.08 -20.91 -7.98
C TRP A 247 10.85 -21.31 -9.44
N ALA A 248 11.47 -22.39 -9.88
CA ALA A 248 11.45 -22.77 -11.29
C ALA A 248 11.22 -24.27 -11.51
N SER A 249 10.62 -24.59 -12.66
CA SER A 249 10.56 -25.94 -13.23
C SER A 249 10.64 -25.82 -14.76
N GLY A 250 11.85 -25.95 -15.30
CA GLY A 250 12.13 -25.54 -16.68
C GLY A 250 11.96 -24.03 -16.84
N ASP A 251 11.39 -23.57 -17.97
CA ASP A 251 11.18 -22.14 -18.26
C ASP A 251 9.85 -21.59 -17.70
N ARG A 252 9.39 -22.16 -16.58
CA ARG A 252 8.24 -21.71 -15.81
C ARG A 252 8.79 -21.23 -14.48
N ILE A 253 8.64 -19.95 -14.20
CA ILE A 253 9.28 -19.26 -13.08
C ILE A 253 8.22 -18.48 -12.31
N VAL A 254 8.17 -18.72 -11.00
CA VAL A 254 7.50 -17.87 -10.02
C VAL A 254 8.58 -16.96 -9.42
N TRP A 255 8.37 -15.65 -9.48
CA TRP A 255 9.32 -14.64 -9.05
C TRP A 255 8.68 -13.69 -8.06
N LEU A 256 9.14 -13.73 -6.81
CA LEU A 256 8.77 -12.81 -5.74
C LEU A 256 9.66 -11.56 -5.81
N ASN A 257 9.06 -10.38 -5.99
CA ASN A 257 9.78 -9.14 -6.26
C ASN A 257 9.08 -7.91 -5.67
N GLU A 258 9.72 -6.73 -5.77
CA GLU A 258 9.12 -5.43 -5.45
C GLU A 258 8.93 -4.56 -6.71
N ALA A 259 8.30 -5.09 -7.76
CA ALA A 259 8.01 -4.33 -8.99
C ALA A 259 7.04 -3.14 -8.82
N ARG A 260 6.70 -2.77 -7.57
CA ARG A 260 5.70 -1.76 -7.21
C ARG A 260 6.18 -0.86 -6.06
N GLY A 261 5.93 0.44 -6.17
CA GLY A 261 5.92 1.37 -5.04
C GLY A 261 4.63 1.33 -4.19
N GLY A 262 3.86 0.21 -4.16
CA GLY A 262 2.57 0.11 -3.45
C GLY A 262 1.61 -1.04 -3.89
N ARG A 263 0.32 -0.97 -3.51
CA ARG A 263 -0.74 -2.00 -3.76
C ARG A 263 -1.52 -1.83 -5.10
N GLY A 264 -0.86 -1.52 -6.21
CA GLY A 264 -1.52 -1.43 -7.55
C GLY A 264 -0.62 -1.98 -8.66
N SER A 265 -1.17 -2.39 -9.82
CA SER A 265 -0.48 -3.10 -10.93
C SER A 265 1.00 -2.74 -11.14
N PRO A 266 1.86 -3.70 -11.57
CA PRO A 266 3.27 -3.42 -11.85
C PRO A 266 3.44 -2.16 -12.71
N LEU A 267 4.55 -1.46 -12.50
CA LEU A 267 4.83 -0.23 -13.23
C LEU A 267 4.74 -0.45 -14.74
N ARG A 268 4.29 0.56 -15.48
CA ARG A 268 4.11 0.44 -16.94
C ARG A 268 5.39 -0.05 -17.65
N PRO A 269 6.61 0.45 -17.34
CA PRO A 269 7.85 -0.08 -17.91
C PRO A 269 8.10 -1.56 -17.61
N PHE A 270 7.71 -2.06 -16.43
CA PHE A 270 7.80 -3.49 -16.09
C PHE A 270 6.98 -4.33 -17.08
N LEU A 271 5.71 -3.97 -17.28
CA LEU A 271 4.81 -4.71 -18.17
C LEU A 271 5.22 -4.61 -19.64
N VAL A 272 5.72 -3.45 -20.08
CA VAL A 272 6.21 -3.23 -21.45
C VAL A 272 7.42 -4.12 -21.73
N THR A 273 8.40 -4.15 -20.82
CA THR A 273 9.61 -4.96 -20.96
C THR A 273 9.28 -6.46 -20.94
N ALA A 274 8.49 -6.91 -19.95
CA ALA A 274 8.08 -8.31 -19.85
C ALA A 274 7.30 -8.78 -21.09
N LEU A 275 6.33 -7.99 -21.55
CA LEU A 275 5.53 -8.33 -22.73
C LEU A 275 6.41 -8.36 -23.99
N SER A 276 7.23 -7.34 -24.22
CA SER A 276 8.09 -7.26 -25.42
C SER A 276 9.09 -8.41 -25.50
N SER A 277 9.59 -8.85 -24.34
CA SER A 277 10.53 -9.95 -24.23
C SER A 277 9.85 -11.30 -24.46
N LEU A 278 8.80 -11.62 -23.68
CA LEU A 278 8.10 -12.91 -23.73
C LEU A 278 7.32 -13.12 -25.02
N MET A 279 6.98 -12.05 -25.75
CA MET A 279 6.44 -12.17 -27.10
C MET A 279 7.37 -12.92 -28.05
N ARG A 280 8.69 -12.87 -27.85
CA ARG A 280 9.64 -13.65 -28.65
C ARG A 280 9.70 -15.06 -28.08
N THR A 281 9.27 -16.06 -28.85
CA THR A 281 9.20 -17.46 -28.37
C THR A 281 10.57 -18.07 -28.10
N THR A 282 11.64 -17.46 -28.61
CA THR A 282 13.03 -17.85 -28.40
C THR A 282 13.66 -17.28 -27.13
N VAL A 283 13.04 -16.28 -26.49
CA VAL A 283 13.58 -15.66 -25.27
C VAL A 283 13.04 -16.39 -24.05
N THR A 284 13.93 -16.76 -23.13
CA THR A 284 13.51 -17.47 -21.91
C THR A 284 12.91 -16.51 -20.88
N VAL A 285 12.16 -17.06 -19.93
CA VAL A 285 11.67 -16.28 -18.78
C VAL A 285 12.84 -15.79 -17.93
N ALA A 286 13.88 -16.63 -17.75
CA ALA A 286 15.08 -16.24 -17.02
C ALA A 286 15.77 -15.02 -17.65
N ASP A 287 16.00 -15.03 -18.96
CA ASP A 287 16.59 -13.88 -19.68
C ASP A 287 15.72 -12.62 -19.55
N THR A 288 14.39 -12.79 -19.54
CA THR A 288 13.46 -11.68 -19.35
C THR A 288 13.61 -11.08 -17.96
N ILE A 289 13.64 -11.90 -16.90
CA ILE A 289 13.82 -11.42 -15.53
C ILE A 289 15.17 -10.72 -15.38
N ASP A 290 16.25 -11.32 -15.89
CA ASP A 290 17.60 -10.76 -15.78
C ASP A 290 17.71 -9.40 -16.48
N ALA A 291 17.08 -9.23 -17.65
CA ALA A 291 16.99 -7.94 -18.33
C ALA A 291 16.20 -6.89 -17.53
N MET A 292 15.14 -7.31 -16.82
CA MET A 292 14.32 -6.44 -16.00
C MET A 292 15.06 -6.00 -14.72
N GLU A 293 15.80 -6.90 -14.09
CA GLU A 293 16.66 -6.59 -12.94
C GLU A 293 17.79 -5.64 -13.34
N GLN A 294 18.45 -5.87 -14.47
CA GLN A 294 19.47 -4.95 -15.01
C GLN A 294 18.91 -3.55 -15.31
N ALA A 295 17.65 -3.46 -15.69
CA ALA A 295 16.95 -2.20 -15.93
C ALA A 295 16.37 -1.56 -14.65
N GLY A 296 16.57 -2.17 -13.47
CA GLY A 296 16.06 -1.66 -12.19
C GLY A 296 14.53 -1.68 -12.08
N LEU A 297 13.83 -2.50 -12.88
CA LEU A 297 12.36 -2.54 -12.94
C LEU A 297 11.72 -3.38 -11.82
N ALA A 298 12.53 -4.14 -11.11
CA ALA A 298 12.17 -4.90 -9.92
C ALA A 298 13.37 -4.81 -8.95
N PRO A 299 13.51 -3.68 -8.24
CA PRO A 299 14.66 -3.47 -7.37
C PRO A 299 14.74 -4.62 -6.34
N VAL A 300 15.95 -5.15 -6.18
CA VAL A 300 16.30 -6.22 -5.23
C VAL A 300 16.51 -5.63 -3.82
N ASP A 301 16.39 -4.32 -3.67
CA ASP A 301 16.66 -3.60 -2.44
C ASP A 301 15.61 -3.95 -1.37
N GLY A 302 16.07 -4.55 -0.27
CA GLY A 302 15.18 -5.08 0.77
C GLY A 302 14.94 -6.60 0.70
N LEU A 303 15.90 -7.40 0.21
CA LEU A 303 15.92 -8.87 0.45
C LEU A 303 15.72 -9.24 1.94
N GLY A 304 16.05 -8.33 2.85
CA GLY A 304 15.77 -8.41 4.27
C GLY A 304 14.30 -8.20 4.66
N ASN A 305 13.42 -7.78 3.75
CA ASN A 305 12.01 -7.39 3.93
C ASN A 305 11.02 -8.20 3.05
N LEU A 306 11.48 -9.09 2.17
CA LEU A 306 10.59 -9.96 1.41
C LEU A 306 9.98 -11.02 2.33
N PRO A 307 8.72 -11.46 2.08
CA PRO A 307 8.17 -12.69 2.64
C PRO A 307 9.16 -13.84 2.55
N ARG A 308 9.34 -14.52 3.68
CA ARG A 308 10.14 -15.74 3.76
C ARG A 308 9.27 -16.88 4.27
N ASP A 309 9.56 -18.07 3.75
CA ASP A 309 9.18 -19.31 4.39
C ASP A 309 10.17 -19.54 5.54
N LEU A 310 9.65 -19.51 6.77
CA LEU A 310 10.42 -19.66 8.01
C LEU A 310 9.96 -20.90 8.79
N SER A 311 9.20 -21.78 8.15
CA SER A 311 8.61 -22.97 8.77
C SER A 311 9.68 -23.87 9.43
N GLU A 312 10.85 -24.02 8.79
CA GLU A 312 11.97 -24.81 9.34
C GLU A 312 12.69 -24.11 10.51
N GLN A 313 12.64 -22.78 10.61
CA GLN A 313 13.28 -21.99 11.69
C GLN A 313 12.28 -21.52 12.75
N ALA A 314 11.07 -22.10 12.80
CA ALA A 314 9.98 -21.63 13.64
C ALA A 314 10.36 -21.40 15.12
N ALA A 315 11.14 -22.31 15.71
CA ALA A 315 11.57 -22.21 17.12
C ALA A 315 12.48 -20.99 17.36
N GLU A 316 13.50 -20.80 16.53
CA GLU A 316 14.44 -19.68 16.62
C GLU A 316 13.74 -18.34 16.38
N VAL A 317 12.78 -18.32 15.45
CA VAL A 317 11.96 -17.13 15.18
C VAL A 317 11.11 -16.76 16.39
N LEU A 318 10.44 -17.72 17.03
CA LEU A 318 9.58 -17.47 18.18
C LEU A 318 10.35 -16.93 19.39
N GLU A 319 11.61 -17.30 19.59
CA GLU A 319 12.47 -16.73 20.64
C GLU A 319 12.73 -15.22 20.44
N GLN A 320 12.68 -14.78 19.18
CA GLN A 320 12.96 -13.40 18.76
C GLN A 320 11.69 -12.58 18.53
N VAL A 321 10.51 -13.19 18.63
CA VAL A 321 9.23 -12.47 18.53
C VAL A 321 8.80 -11.98 19.91
N ARG A 322 8.30 -10.75 19.96
CA ARG A 322 7.65 -10.15 21.13
C ARG A 322 6.24 -9.74 20.77
N VAL A 323 5.31 -10.02 21.67
CA VAL A 323 3.90 -9.71 21.50
C VAL A 323 3.52 -8.64 22.52
N PHE A 324 2.70 -7.69 22.11
CA PHE A 324 2.12 -6.70 23.02
C PHE A 324 0.76 -6.24 22.52
N GLY A 325 -0.09 -5.84 23.45
CA GLY A 325 -1.43 -5.32 23.18
C GLY A 325 -1.64 -3.91 23.72
N TRP A 326 -2.56 -3.19 23.11
CA TRP A 326 -3.03 -1.88 23.56
C TRP A 326 -4.50 -1.97 23.96
N ARG A 327 -4.82 -1.53 25.19
CA ARG A 327 -6.17 -1.56 25.75
C ARG A 327 -6.84 -0.19 25.72
N THR A 328 -8.14 -0.21 25.48
CA THR A 328 -9.08 0.90 25.71
C THR A 328 -10.09 0.52 26.80
N ILE A 329 -10.99 1.45 27.16
CA ILE A 329 -12.08 1.22 28.13
C ILE A 329 -13.00 0.04 27.70
N GLU A 330 -13.03 -0.31 26.42
CA GLU A 330 -13.87 -1.37 25.83
C GLU A 330 -13.15 -2.73 25.67
N GLY A 331 -11.84 -2.82 25.98
CA GLY A 331 -11.02 -4.04 25.82
C GLY A 331 -9.73 -3.81 25.01
N VAL A 332 -9.07 -4.90 24.57
CA VAL A 332 -7.86 -4.82 23.72
C VAL A 332 -8.25 -4.36 22.30
N GLU A 333 -7.77 -3.21 21.86
CA GLU A 333 -8.10 -2.60 20.56
C GLU A 333 -7.11 -3.02 19.46
N ASP A 334 -5.84 -3.24 19.83
CA ASP A 334 -4.77 -3.61 18.89
C ASP A 334 -3.76 -4.53 19.55
N ALA A 335 -3.19 -5.44 18.76
CA ALA A 335 -2.24 -6.43 19.19
C ALA A 335 -1.19 -6.60 18.11
N ARG A 336 0.09 -6.56 18.49
CA ARG A 336 1.19 -6.68 17.54
C ARG A 336 2.20 -7.70 18.01
N ALA A 337 2.73 -8.42 17.03
CA ALA A 337 3.97 -9.15 17.16
C ALA A 337 5.07 -8.31 16.51
N VAL A 338 6.23 -8.17 17.14
CA VAL A 338 7.40 -7.48 16.59
C VAL A 338 8.61 -8.40 16.75
N SER A 339 9.44 -8.45 15.71
CA SER A 339 10.71 -9.17 15.75
C SER A 339 11.80 -8.31 16.39
N LEU A 340 12.60 -8.92 17.26
CA LEU A 340 13.72 -8.28 17.97
C LEU A 340 15.00 -8.23 17.14
N SER A 341 15.09 -9.03 16.08
CA SER A 341 16.22 -9.03 15.15
C SER A 341 15.85 -8.34 13.86
N ASP A 342 16.77 -7.54 13.33
CA ASP A 342 16.65 -6.97 11.98
C ASP A 342 16.76 -8.04 10.91
N ASP A 343 17.56 -9.09 11.17
CA ASP A 343 17.74 -10.23 10.25
C ASP A 343 16.48 -11.10 10.17
N LEU A 344 15.69 -11.12 11.26
CA LEU A 344 14.36 -11.74 11.37
C LEU A 344 13.21 -10.72 11.34
N SER A 345 13.46 -9.50 10.87
CA SER A 345 12.40 -8.58 10.48
C SER A 345 12.10 -8.58 8.96
N PRO A 346 12.11 -9.72 8.24
CA PRO A 346 11.58 -9.76 6.90
C PRO A 346 10.07 -9.54 6.93
N GLY A 347 9.59 -8.74 5.99
CA GLY A 347 8.18 -8.54 5.78
C GLY A 347 7.50 -9.89 5.69
N GLY A 348 6.37 -10.05 6.37
CA GLY A 348 5.57 -11.25 6.27
C GLY A 348 5.31 -12.00 7.57
N LEU A 349 6.01 -11.75 8.70
CA LEU A 349 5.51 -12.28 9.97
C LEU A 349 4.13 -11.68 10.26
N VAL A 350 3.12 -12.53 10.48
CA VAL A 350 1.76 -12.10 10.80
C VAL A 350 1.35 -12.68 12.14
N GLY A 351 1.03 -11.80 13.09
CA GLY A 351 0.38 -12.16 14.34
C GLY A 351 -1.14 -12.05 14.19
N THR A 352 -1.88 -13.10 14.58
CA THR A 352 -3.34 -13.03 14.78
C THR A 352 -3.70 -13.28 16.24
N PRO A 353 -4.60 -12.51 16.87
CA PRO A 353 -4.99 -12.73 18.25
C PRO A 353 -5.57 -14.15 18.45
N ALA A 354 -5.11 -14.85 19.48
CA ALA A 354 -5.63 -16.15 19.88
C ALA A 354 -6.55 -16.02 21.10
N THR A 355 -6.03 -15.38 22.15
CA THR A 355 -6.74 -15.12 23.42
C THR A 355 -6.17 -13.84 24.04
N SER A 356 -6.97 -13.12 24.82
CA SER A 356 -6.53 -11.95 25.57
C SER A 356 -7.27 -11.81 26.90
N ASP A 357 -6.60 -11.18 27.85
CA ASP A 357 -7.17 -10.68 29.10
C ASP A 357 -6.74 -9.22 29.34
N ASP A 358 -7.09 -8.67 30.50
CA ASP A 358 -6.78 -7.27 30.87
C ASP A 358 -5.28 -6.95 31.00
N THR A 359 -4.43 -7.96 31.06
CA THR A 359 -3.01 -7.86 31.38
C THR A 359 -2.10 -8.53 30.36
N SER A 360 -2.62 -9.47 29.58
CA SER A 360 -1.85 -10.30 28.66
C SER A 360 -2.61 -10.60 27.37
N ILE A 361 -1.85 -10.83 26.29
CA ILE A 361 -2.37 -11.26 25.00
C ILE A 361 -1.50 -12.36 24.42
N THR A 362 -2.14 -13.38 23.86
CA THR A 362 -1.50 -14.45 23.11
C THR A 362 -1.87 -14.31 21.64
N MET A 363 -0.87 -14.36 20.77
CA MET A 363 -1.03 -14.31 19.32
C MET A 363 -0.51 -15.59 18.66
N ARG A 364 -1.17 -16.02 17.60
CA ARG A 364 -0.68 -17.02 16.64
C ARG A 364 0.26 -16.31 15.67
N ILE A 365 1.46 -16.84 15.51
CA ILE A 365 2.50 -16.28 14.65
C ILE A 365 2.59 -17.12 13.38
N HIS A 366 2.53 -16.43 12.24
CA HIS A 366 2.69 -17.01 10.91
C HIS A 366 3.85 -16.33 10.18
N ASP A 367 4.50 -17.02 9.24
CA ASP A 367 5.51 -16.44 8.35
C ASP A 367 4.91 -15.71 7.14
N GLY A 368 5.79 -15.20 6.27
CA GLY A 368 5.37 -14.45 5.07
C GLY A 368 4.65 -15.28 4.02
N PHE A 369 4.75 -16.60 4.11
CA PHE A 369 4.06 -17.56 3.24
C PHE A 369 2.75 -18.05 3.89
N GLY A 370 2.46 -17.61 5.13
CA GLY A 370 1.26 -17.96 5.88
C GLY A 370 1.42 -19.21 6.75
N HIS A 371 2.60 -19.85 6.77
CA HIS A 371 2.84 -21.03 7.59
C HIS A 371 2.76 -20.68 9.07
N PHE A 372 2.02 -21.47 9.84
CA PHE A 372 1.92 -21.29 11.28
C PHE A 372 3.22 -21.72 11.95
N LEU A 373 3.88 -20.79 12.65
CA LEU A 373 5.14 -21.04 13.35
C LEU A 373 4.90 -21.43 14.81
N GLY A 374 3.87 -20.88 15.46
CA GLY A 374 3.52 -21.15 16.85
C GLY A 374 2.78 -20.00 17.51
N THR A 375 2.78 -19.96 18.86
CA THR A 375 2.13 -18.88 19.62
C THR A 375 3.12 -18.12 20.48
N ALA A 376 2.97 -16.80 20.56
CA ALA A 376 3.73 -15.94 21.46
C ALA A 376 2.77 -15.12 22.33
N SER A 377 3.19 -14.82 23.56
CA SER A 377 2.39 -14.03 24.50
C SER A 377 3.17 -12.84 25.01
N GLY A 378 2.47 -11.78 25.39
CA GLY A 378 3.08 -10.65 26.07
C GLY A 378 2.07 -9.68 26.67
N PRO A 379 2.54 -8.54 27.20
CA PRO A 379 1.72 -7.69 28.04
C PRO A 379 0.72 -6.87 27.23
N VAL A 380 -0.41 -6.59 27.87
CA VAL A 380 -1.36 -5.56 27.42
C VAL A 380 -1.09 -4.29 28.22
N ALA A 381 -0.68 -3.24 27.53
CA ALA A 381 -0.54 -1.91 28.10
C ALA A 381 -1.86 -1.14 28.00
N GLY A 382 -2.15 -0.35 29.03
CA GLY A 382 -3.28 0.58 29.05
C GLY A 382 -2.82 1.94 29.58
N GLY A 383 -3.39 3.01 29.03
CA GLY A 383 -3.14 4.39 29.47
C GLY A 383 -3.43 5.39 28.36
N ASP A 384 -3.95 6.57 28.74
CA ASP A 384 -4.08 7.72 27.84
C ASP A 384 -2.77 8.54 27.77
N ASP A 385 -1.84 8.26 28.69
CA ASP A 385 -0.58 8.97 28.86
C ASP A 385 0.35 8.69 27.68
N ARG A 386 0.72 9.76 26.99
CA ARG A 386 1.54 9.74 25.79
C ARG A 386 2.67 10.72 25.94
N VAL A 387 3.87 10.28 25.57
CA VAL A 387 5.05 11.13 25.49
C VAL A 387 4.77 12.25 24.48
N GLY A 388 4.71 13.48 24.98
CA GLY A 388 4.58 14.67 24.18
C GLY A 388 5.89 15.01 23.49
N VAL A 389 5.91 14.90 22.16
CA VAL A 389 7.08 15.20 21.34
C VAL A 389 6.92 16.56 20.67
N LEU A 390 7.82 17.50 20.94
CA LEU A 390 7.96 18.72 20.15
C LEU A 390 9.11 18.53 19.17
N ILE A 391 8.90 18.94 17.92
CA ILE A 391 9.93 18.88 16.88
C ILE A 391 10.39 20.29 16.53
N TYR A 392 11.69 20.54 16.64
CA TYR A 392 12.34 21.74 16.14
C TYR A 392 13.35 21.33 15.06
N GLY A 393 13.03 21.54 13.79
CA GLY A 393 13.89 21.07 12.71
C GLY A 393 13.12 20.85 11.42
N SER A 394 13.54 19.88 10.63
CA SER A 394 13.10 19.69 9.26
C SER A 394 12.21 18.45 9.08
N CYS A 395 12.02 18.08 7.81
CA CYS A 395 11.47 16.78 7.43
C CYS A 395 12.25 15.59 8.02
N VAL A 396 13.52 15.74 8.40
CA VAL A 396 14.29 14.62 8.97
C VAL A 396 13.67 14.13 10.28
N ALA A 397 13.54 14.99 11.28
CA ALA A 397 12.92 14.62 12.56
C ALA A 397 11.41 14.38 12.41
N ARG A 398 10.74 15.10 11.50
CA ARG A 398 9.31 14.91 11.26
C ARG A 398 9.01 13.54 10.64
N ASP A 399 9.79 13.10 9.67
CA ASP A 399 9.62 11.80 9.01
C ASP A 399 10.03 10.67 9.97
N LEU A 400 11.06 10.88 10.80
CA LEU A 400 11.40 9.99 11.90
C LEU A 400 10.24 9.78 12.88
N PHE A 401 9.53 10.84 13.27
CA PHE A 401 8.39 10.74 14.19
C PHE A 401 7.24 9.86 13.67
N GLU A 402 7.11 9.66 12.35
CA GLU A 402 6.12 8.72 11.80
C GLU A 402 6.37 7.28 12.21
N PHE A 403 7.60 6.95 12.64
CA PHE A 403 7.99 5.64 13.12
C PHE A 403 7.72 5.43 14.61
N PHE A 404 7.09 6.38 15.29
CA PHE A 404 6.76 6.29 16.70
C PHE A 404 5.33 5.76 16.86
N GLU A 405 5.08 4.88 17.84
CA GLU A 405 3.75 4.32 18.07
C GLU A 405 2.77 5.42 18.56
N PRO A 406 1.72 5.78 17.81
CA PRO A 406 0.83 6.90 18.14
C PRO A 406 0.02 6.72 19.43
N ARG A 407 -0.04 5.48 19.96
CA ARG A 407 -0.61 5.21 21.29
C ARG A 407 0.35 5.49 22.43
N ALA A 408 1.65 5.52 22.17
CA ALA A 408 2.69 5.90 23.14
C ALA A 408 3.17 7.34 22.98
N PHE A 409 3.05 7.93 21.78
CA PHE A 409 3.56 9.26 21.46
C PHE A 409 2.49 10.16 20.85
N ARG A 410 2.59 11.46 21.13
CA ARG A 410 1.77 12.50 20.50
C ARG A 410 2.68 13.65 20.03
N LEU A 411 2.34 14.24 18.89
CA LEU A 411 3.02 15.45 18.42
C LEU A 411 2.43 16.67 19.15
N VAL A 412 3.27 17.42 19.84
CA VAL A 412 2.90 18.63 20.60
C VAL A 412 2.89 19.85 19.67
N ASP A 413 4.02 20.08 18.99
CA ASP A 413 4.16 21.11 17.98
C ASP A 413 5.31 20.77 17.02
N TYR A 414 5.36 21.47 15.89
CA TYR A 414 6.41 21.33 14.88
C TYR A 414 6.84 22.70 14.39
N VAL A 415 8.06 23.09 14.75
CA VAL A 415 8.73 24.31 14.29
C VAL A 415 9.71 23.91 13.20
N ALA A 416 9.38 24.27 11.96
CA ALA A 416 10.17 23.99 10.77
C ALA A 416 10.65 25.27 10.10
N ARG A 417 11.62 25.12 9.18
CA ARG A 417 12.13 26.21 8.34
C ARG A 417 12.70 27.39 9.14
N GLN A 418 13.24 27.10 10.32
CA GLN A 418 13.82 28.09 11.21
C GLN A 418 15.20 27.66 11.69
N SER A 419 16.23 28.36 11.21
CA SER A 419 17.60 28.32 11.69
C SER A 419 17.68 28.76 13.14
N LEU A 420 18.59 28.16 13.90
CA LEU A 420 18.86 28.56 15.28
C LEU A 420 19.30 30.01 15.39
N VAL A 421 20.00 30.53 14.36
CA VAL A 421 20.44 31.93 14.34
C VAL A 421 19.25 32.88 14.29
N SER A 422 18.30 32.61 13.39
CA SER A 422 17.09 33.43 13.23
C SER A 422 16.21 33.39 14.48
N ALA A 423 16.10 32.23 15.14
CA ALA A 423 15.34 32.03 16.37
C ALA A 423 15.83 32.91 17.53
N PHE A 424 17.13 33.26 17.55
CA PHE A 424 17.74 34.12 18.57
C PHE A 424 18.10 35.52 18.06
N SER A 425 17.70 35.87 16.84
CA SER A 425 17.86 37.24 16.33
C SER A 425 16.66 38.11 16.72
N PRO A 426 16.75 39.46 16.64
CA PRO A 426 15.57 40.30 16.77
C PRO A 426 14.58 40.01 15.64
N GLY A 427 13.29 39.85 15.95
CA GLY A 427 12.25 39.63 14.95
C GLY A 427 12.05 40.83 14.00
N GLY A 428 11.51 40.57 12.81
CA GLY A 428 11.37 41.53 11.73
C GLY A 428 10.30 41.11 10.69
N PRO A 429 10.16 41.88 9.59
CA PRO A 429 9.21 41.53 8.54
C PRO A 429 9.71 40.33 7.72
N PRO A 430 8.81 39.48 7.20
CA PRO A 430 9.20 38.36 6.34
C PRO A 430 9.82 38.86 5.02
N PRO A 431 10.77 38.12 4.41
CA PRO A 431 11.42 38.52 3.15
C PRO A 431 10.51 38.61 1.94
N ILE A 432 9.38 37.91 1.99
CA ILE A 432 8.35 37.87 0.94
C ILE A 432 6.97 38.07 1.58
N ASP A 433 6.00 38.49 0.78
CA ASP A 433 4.60 38.57 1.21
C ASP A 433 4.03 37.16 1.47
N PRO A 434 3.61 36.83 2.72
CA PRO A 434 3.01 35.53 3.02
C PRO A 434 1.78 35.21 2.16
N ALA A 435 1.07 36.22 1.62
CA ALA A 435 -0.08 36.02 0.75
C ALA A 435 0.26 35.28 -0.57
N LEU A 436 1.53 35.25 -0.97
CA LEU A 436 2.02 34.52 -2.14
C LEU A 436 2.07 32.99 -1.92
N LEU A 437 1.97 32.53 -0.66
CA LEU A 437 2.04 31.12 -0.31
C LEU A 437 0.64 30.53 -0.11
N HIS A 438 0.27 29.54 -0.92
CA HIS A 438 -1.05 28.90 -0.83
C HIS A 438 -1.21 28.04 0.44
N SER A 439 -0.13 27.37 0.87
CA SER A 439 -0.17 26.49 2.05
C SER A 439 -0.24 27.30 3.35
N ARG A 440 -1.19 26.95 4.22
CA ARG A 440 -1.29 27.51 5.57
C ARG A 440 -0.05 27.17 6.42
N PHE A 441 0.49 25.97 6.23
CA PHE A 441 1.70 25.54 6.93
C PHE A 441 2.90 26.39 6.53
N GLN A 442 3.13 26.59 5.23
CA GLN A 442 4.24 27.39 4.71
C GLN A 442 4.18 28.85 5.20
N ARG A 443 2.98 29.45 5.20
CA ARG A 443 2.76 30.79 5.75
C ARG A 443 3.13 30.87 7.24
N ARG A 444 2.61 29.92 8.03
CA ARG A 444 2.92 29.85 9.47
C ARG A 444 4.43 29.75 9.71
N MET A 445 5.16 28.92 8.95
CA MET A 445 6.60 28.76 9.13
C MET A 445 7.36 30.04 8.78
N LEU A 446 7.03 30.69 7.66
CA LEU A 446 7.64 31.96 7.25
C LEU A 446 7.42 33.07 8.30
N GLU A 447 6.19 33.19 8.79
CA GLU A 447 5.81 34.21 9.78
C GLU A 447 6.45 33.93 11.15
N LEU A 448 6.49 32.65 11.58
CA LEU A 448 7.12 32.23 12.82
C LEU A 448 8.63 32.49 12.80
N ASP A 449 9.28 32.23 11.65
CA ASP A 449 10.71 32.47 11.48
C ASP A 449 11.06 33.95 11.55
N ALA A 450 10.34 34.78 10.77
CA ALA A 450 10.51 36.23 10.77
C ALA A 450 10.27 36.85 12.15
N ALA A 451 9.36 36.28 12.95
CA ALA A 451 9.08 36.72 14.31
C ALA A 451 10.06 36.19 15.37
N SER A 452 11.04 35.35 14.99
CA SER A 452 11.94 34.66 15.93
C SER A 452 11.17 33.86 16.99
N GLY A 453 10.09 33.20 16.59
CA GLY A 453 9.05 32.67 17.49
C GLY A 453 9.38 31.39 18.25
N LEU A 454 10.53 30.74 18.02
CA LEU A 454 10.90 29.47 18.67
C LEU A 454 10.79 29.53 20.19
N GLU A 455 11.35 30.57 20.81
CA GLU A 455 11.38 30.70 22.27
C GLU A 455 9.96 30.76 22.84
N GLN A 456 9.07 31.53 22.21
CA GLN A 456 7.68 31.65 22.64
C GLN A 456 6.96 30.30 22.52
N VAL A 457 7.14 29.59 21.39
CA VAL A 457 6.56 28.25 21.20
C VAL A 457 7.02 27.28 22.28
N LEU A 458 8.31 27.25 22.61
CA LEU A 458 8.84 26.35 23.65
C LEU A 458 8.32 26.70 25.04
N ARG A 459 8.15 27.99 25.36
CA ARG A 459 7.55 28.44 26.62
C ARG A 459 6.08 28.03 26.71
N ASP A 460 5.31 28.26 25.65
CA ASP A 460 3.88 27.97 25.61
C ASP A 460 3.58 26.46 25.63
N ARG A 461 4.49 25.65 25.08
CA ARG A 461 4.36 24.20 24.97
C ARG A 461 5.15 23.41 25.99
N ARG A 462 5.84 24.08 26.93
CA ARG A 462 6.73 23.44 27.89
C ARG A 462 6.01 22.28 28.57
N ASP A 463 4.88 22.54 29.22
CA ASP A 463 4.22 21.56 30.10
C ASP A 463 3.65 20.36 29.34
N ASP A 464 3.51 20.48 28.02
CA ASP A 464 3.13 19.40 27.11
C ASP A 464 4.33 18.64 26.53
N THR A 465 5.56 19.13 26.70
CA THR A 465 6.76 18.63 26.02
C THR A 465 7.58 17.74 26.95
N ASP A 466 7.54 16.44 26.69
CA ASP A 466 8.33 15.42 27.37
C ASP A 466 9.64 15.13 26.64
N LEU A 467 9.63 15.22 25.31
CA LEU A 467 10.79 15.00 24.44
C LEU A 467 10.87 16.09 23.37
N LEU A 468 12.05 16.68 23.20
CA LEU A 468 12.35 17.61 22.12
C LEU A 468 13.27 16.94 21.10
N LEU A 469 12.77 16.75 19.88
CA LEU A 469 13.59 16.32 18.74
C LEU A 469 14.10 17.55 18.00
N TRP A 470 15.41 17.66 17.88
CA TRP A 470 16.08 18.76 17.20
C TRP A 470 16.91 18.25 16.02
N ASP A 471 16.76 18.82 14.82
CA ASP A 471 17.66 18.53 13.69
C ASP A 471 18.14 19.81 12.97
N LEU A 472 19.24 19.70 12.22
CA LEU A 472 19.96 20.84 11.63
C LEU A 472 19.77 21.00 10.13
N THR A 473 18.93 20.19 9.49
CA THR A 473 18.82 20.18 8.03
C THR A 473 18.22 21.47 7.47
N ASP A 474 17.44 22.21 8.26
CA ASP A 474 16.89 23.50 7.83
C ASP A 474 17.92 24.65 7.88
N GLU A 475 19.13 24.42 8.39
CA GLU A 475 20.27 25.35 8.24
C GLU A 475 20.82 25.36 6.79
N ARG A 476 20.52 24.34 5.97
CA ARG A 476 21.23 24.03 4.71
C ARG A 476 21.20 25.12 3.64
N LEU A 477 20.23 26.03 3.72
CA LEU A 477 20.06 27.13 2.78
C LEU A 477 20.70 28.43 3.27
N GLY A 478 21.14 28.50 4.53
CA GLY A 478 21.75 29.68 5.14
C GLY A 478 20.72 30.70 5.60
N LEU A 479 21.15 31.96 5.66
CA LEU A 479 20.37 33.07 6.22
C LEU A 479 20.17 34.18 5.22
N LEU A 480 19.14 34.98 5.42
CA LEU A 480 18.92 36.26 4.78
C LEU A 480 19.04 37.37 5.82
N GLN A 481 19.76 38.44 5.46
CA GLN A 481 19.92 39.63 6.27
C GLN A 481 19.38 40.86 5.55
N ASN A 482 18.53 41.65 6.22
CA ASN A 482 18.06 42.93 5.68
C ASN A 482 18.99 44.11 6.10
N PRO A 483 18.81 45.32 5.55
CA PRO A 483 19.67 46.46 5.86
C PRO A 483 19.58 46.95 7.32
N GLN A 484 18.55 46.54 8.05
CA GLN A 484 18.37 46.81 9.48
C GLN A 484 19.07 45.76 10.37
N GLY A 485 19.72 44.76 9.77
CA GLY A 485 20.44 43.69 10.47
C GLY A 485 19.56 42.56 10.98
N HIS A 486 18.27 42.52 10.62
CA HIS A 486 17.39 41.39 10.95
C HIS A 486 17.78 40.16 10.12
N LEU A 487 17.83 39.01 10.80
CA LEU A 487 18.23 37.71 10.25
C LEU A 487 17.04 36.76 10.27
N THR A 488 16.79 36.12 9.13
CA THR A 488 15.77 35.08 8.93
C THR A 488 16.38 33.95 8.13
N THR A 489 15.80 32.78 8.23
CA THR A 489 16.20 31.58 7.50
C THR A 489 15.90 31.73 6.02
N ASP A 490 16.87 31.41 5.18
CA ASP A 490 16.60 31.28 3.76
C ASP A 490 15.84 29.97 3.50
N SER A 491 14.52 30.05 3.31
CA SER A 491 13.67 28.85 3.28
C SER A 491 13.27 28.46 1.86
N VAL A 492 12.82 27.21 1.68
CA VAL A 492 12.33 26.72 0.39
C VAL A 492 11.12 27.52 -0.10
N GLU A 493 10.32 28.05 0.83
CA GLU A 493 9.19 28.93 0.58
C GLU A 493 9.64 30.24 -0.09
N ILE A 494 10.72 30.84 0.42
CA ILE A 494 11.32 32.05 -0.17
C ILE A 494 11.90 31.72 -1.55
N ARG A 495 12.64 30.62 -1.67
CA ARG A 495 13.24 30.18 -2.95
C ARG A 495 12.20 29.83 -4.01
N ALA A 496 11.03 29.32 -3.62
CA ALA A 496 9.93 29.05 -4.55
C ALA A 496 9.35 30.32 -5.19
N VAL A 497 9.38 31.45 -4.46
CA VAL A 497 8.86 32.75 -4.93
C VAL A 497 9.94 33.57 -5.63
N SER A 498 11.13 33.66 -5.04
CA SER A 498 12.22 34.53 -5.51
C SER A 498 13.21 33.85 -6.46
N GLY A 499 13.14 32.52 -6.59
CA GLY A 499 14.08 31.73 -7.38
C GLY A 499 15.48 31.66 -6.74
N PRO A 500 16.55 31.51 -7.55
CA PRO A 500 17.91 31.33 -7.04
C PRO A 500 18.55 32.61 -6.47
N LYS A 501 17.90 33.78 -6.62
CA LYS A 501 18.38 35.05 -6.10
C LYS A 501 17.69 35.37 -4.77
N SER A 502 18.41 36.11 -3.90
CA SER A 502 17.81 36.67 -2.70
C SER A 502 16.68 37.65 -3.04
N PRO A 503 15.65 37.76 -2.18
CA PRO A 503 14.66 38.82 -2.28
C PRO A 503 15.31 40.22 -2.30
N GLU A 504 14.64 41.19 -2.93
CA GLU A 504 15.15 42.56 -3.03
C GLU A 504 15.41 43.14 -1.64
N GLY A 505 16.60 43.71 -1.43
CA GLY A 505 17.02 44.27 -0.14
C GLY A 505 17.56 43.25 0.86
N TRP A 506 17.59 41.96 0.55
CA TRP A 506 18.13 40.93 1.44
C TRP A 506 19.47 40.37 0.93
N ALA A 507 20.47 40.38 1.80
CA ALA A 507 21.77 39.75 1.56
C ALA A 507 21.73 38.29 2.02
N HIS A 508 22.26 37.37 1.20
CA HIS A 508 22.37 35.95 1.56
C HIS A 508 23.68 35.68 2.28
N ILE A 509 23.59 35.02 3.43
CA ILE A 509 24.72 34.48 4.18
C ILE A 509 24.73 32.96 3.97
N PRO A 510 25.68 32.44 3.17
CA PRO A 510 25.67 31.02 2.81
C PRO A 510 25.88 30.09 4.01
N TYR A 511 25.17 28.96 4.00
CA TYR A 511 25.42 27.85 4.92
C TYR A 511 26.88 27.41 4.85
N GLY A 512 27.49 27.15 6.01
CA GLY A 512 28.91 26.75 6.09
C GLY A 512 29.92 27.89 5.96
N SER A 513 29.50 29.13 5.67
CA SER A 513 30.41 30.28 5.68
C SER A 513 30.93 30.59 7.10
N ARG A 514 32.07 31.30 7.19
CA ARG A 514 32.64 31.75 8.48
C ARG A 514 31.63 32.60 9.26
N GLU A 515 30.93 33.49 8.57
CA GLU A 515 29.92 34.36 9.17
C GLU A 515 28.74 33.56 9.72
N HIS A 516 28.18 32.63 8.93
CA HIS A 516 27.11 31.75 9.40
C HIS A 516 27.52 30.94 10.62
N ARG A 517 28.74 30.38 10.62
CA ARG A 517 29.26 29.59 11.73
C ARG A 517 29.45 30.42 13.01
N ASP A 518 29.99 31.63 12.90
CA ASP A 518 30.19 32.53 14.04
C ASP A 518 28.84 32.91 14.67
N LEU A 519 27.82 33.20 13.86
CA LEU A 519 26.45 33.44 14.31
C LEU A 519 25.82 32.21 14.97
N PHE A 520 25.99 31.04 14.36
CA PHE A 520 25.45 29.78 14.88
C PHE A 520 26.06 29.42 16.25
N MET A 521 27.37 29.60 16.45
CA MET A 521 28.02 29.38 17.75
C MET A 521 27.45 30.28 18.85
N ALA A 522 27.16 31.56 18.53
CA ALA A 522 26.52 32.47 19.48
C ALA A 522 25.09 32.01 19.82
N ALA A 523 24.33 31.55 18.81
CA ALA A 523 22.98 31.02 19.00
C ALA A 523 22.95 29.74 19.83
N LEU A 524 23.93 28.83 19.69
CA LEU A 524 24.04 27.59 20.48
C LEU A 524 24.17 27.85 21.99
N SER A 525 24.85 28.93 22.39
CA SER A 525 24.99 29.28 23.80
C SER A 525 23.64 29.68 24.40
N ARG A 526 22.89 30.52 23.69
CA ARG A 526 21.53 30.94 24.08
C ARG A 526 20.54 29.80 24.03
N TRP A 527 20.70 28.89 23.07
CA TRP A 527 19.91 27.68 22.96
C TRP A 527 20.05 26.79 24.19
N ARG A 528 21.29 26.52 24.62
CA ARG A 528 21.57 25.78 25.84
C ARG A 528 20.93 26.43 27.06
N GLU A 529 21.09 27.75 27.23
CA GLU A 529 20.51 28.50 28.34
C GLU A 529 18.97 28.42 28.35
N LEU A 530 18.33 28.52 27.19
CA LEU A 530 16.88 28.39 27.06
C LEU A 530 16.42 26.98 27.44
N LEU A 531 17.07 25.94 26.91
CA LEU A 531 16.73 24.55 27.23
C LEU A 531 16.89 24.25 28.72
N ASP A 532 17.97 24.72 29.34
CA ASP A 532 18.22 24.56 30.76
C ASP A 532 17.17 25.29 31.60
N GLY A 533 16.88 26.55 31.26
CA GLY A 533 15.87 27.37 31.94
C GLY A 533 14.44 26.83 31.82
N LEU A 534 14.14 26.02 30.80
CA LEU A 534 12.85 25.33 30.63
C LEU A 534 12.82 23.90 31.19
N GLY A 535 13.97 23.39 31.65
CA GLY A 535 14.13 21.99 32.06
C GLY A 535 13.97 21.00 30.90
N LEU A 536 14.26 21.43 29.67
CA LEU A 536 14.20 20.62 28.45
C LEU A 536 15.56 20.05 28.04
N LEU A 537 16.66 20.48 28.67
CA LEU A 537 18.02 20.09 28.27
C LEU A 537 18.22 18.56 28.30
N GLU A 538 17.83 17.89 29.38
CA GLU A 538 17.94 16.42 29.51
C GLU A 538 16.91 15.67 28.64
N ARG A 539 15.88 16.38 28.18
CA ARG A 539 14.78 15.88 27.35
C ARG A 539 14.98 16.16 25.86
N THR A 540 16.15 16.67 25.46
CA THR A 540 16.42 17.05 24.07
C THR A 540 17.33 16.03 23.41
N VAL A 541 17.00 15.63 22.17
CA VAL A 541 17.84 14.75 21.34
C VAL A 541 18.13 15.44 20.02
N LEU A 542 19.41 15.51 19.65
CA LEU A 542 19.87 16.00 18.36
C LEU A 542 19.88 14.85 17.34
N VAL A 543 19.03 14.94 16.32
CA VAL A 543 18.93 13.99 15.21
C VAL A 543 19.83 14.46 14.07
N ALA A 544 20.89 13.72 13.79
CA ALA A 544 21.93 14.09 12.84
C ALA A 544 22.42 12.92 11.95
N PRO A 545 21.53 12.26 11.19
CA PRO A 545 21.96 11.35 10.13
C PRO A 545 22.75 12.10 9.03
N PRO A 546 23.71 11.45 8.37
CA PRO A 546 24.34 12.02 7.18
C PRO A 546 23.35 12.14 6.03
N TRP A 547 23.65 13.02 5.09
CA TRP A 547 23.00 13.09 3.79
C TRP A 547 23.32 11.82 2.98
N ALA A 548 22.28 11.21 2.42
CA ALA A 548 22.35 10.08 1.51
C ALA A 548 23.12 10.46 0.26
N GLY A 549 24.15 9.68 -0.07
CA GLY A 549 24.94 9.85 -1.30
C GLY A 549 24.36 9.11 -2.51
N MET A 550 23.49 8.13 -2.27
CA MET A 550 22.89 7.30 -3.31
C MET A 550 21.38 7.20 -3.15
N THR A 551 20.68 7.11 -4.27
CA THR A 551 19.26 6.80 -4.30
C THR A 551 19.01 5.30 -4.19
N LEU A 552 17.74 4.92 -3.98
CA LEU A 552 17.25 3.56 -4.17
C LEU A 552 16.21 3.54 -5.31
N PRO A 553 16.45 2.78 -6.41
CA PRO A 553 17.67 2.04 -6.75
C PRO A 553 18.89 2.95 -6.99
N ALA A 554 20.09 2.38 -7.05
CA ALA A 554 21.39 3.06 -7.02
C ALA A 554 21.66 4.04 -8.20
N ASP A 555 21.18 5.27 -8.08
CA ASP A 555 21.61 6.44 -8.86
C ASP A 555 22.15 7.57 -7.95
N ASP A 556 22.75 8.61 -8.53
CA ASP A 556 23.13 9.83 -7.81
C ASP A 556 21.89 10.53 -7.21
N VAL A 557 21.97 10.92 -5.93
CA VAL A 557 20.91 11.72 -5.31
C VAL A 557 20.91 13.13 -5.90
N PRO A 558 19.73 13.70 -6.22
CA PRO A 558 19.65 15.07 -6.70
C PRO A 558 20.33 16.07 -5.76
N LEU A 559 21.03 17.04 -6.35
CA LEU A 559 21.66 18.13 -5.60
C LEU A 559 20.61 18.92 -4.80
N SER A 560 20.92 19.22 -3.55
CA SER A 560 20.10 20.14 -2.75
C SER A 560 20.59 21.56 -3.01
N PHE A 561 19.91 22.29 -3.91
CA PHE A 561 20.24 23.68 -4.27
C PHE A 561 21.71 23.88 -4.72
N GLY A 562 22.24 22.90 -5.48
CA GLY A 562 23.61 22.93 -5.98
C GLY A 562 24.65 22.30 -5.05
N VAL A 563 24.25 21.77 -3.90
CA VAL A 563 25.12 21.09 -2.94
C VAL A 563 24.91 19.57 -3.04
N ASP A 564 25.99 18.83 -3.27
CA ASP A 564 26.00 17.36 -3.24
C ASP A 564 26.08 16.82 -1.80
N ALA A 565 25.82 15.52 -1.63
CA ALA A 565 25.82 14.87 -0.32
C ALA A 565 27.20 14.93 0.38
N ALA A 566 28.30 14.80 -0.35
CA ALA A 566 29.64 14.82 0.22
C ALA A 566 29.98 16.19 0.83
N THR A 567 29.70 17.25 0.08
CA THR A 567 29.89 18.64 0.51
C THR A 567 28.94 18.96 1.67
N GLY A 568 27.66 18.60 1.55
CA GLY A 568 26.66 18.80 2.59
C GLY A 568 27.05 18.11 3.91
N ASN A 569 27.51 16.86 3.85
CA ASN A 569 28.00 16.10 4.99
C ASN A 569 29.25 16.73 5.63
N GLY A 570 30.18 17.24 4.83
CA GLY A 570 31.36 17.94 5.33
C GLY A 570 30.99 19.16 6.17
N ILE A 571 30.03 19.97 5.71
CA ILE A 571 29.54 21.14 6.45
C ILE A 571 28.75 20.69 7.69
N LEU A 572 27.78 19.78 7.52
CA LEU A 572 26.92 19.29 8.61
C LEU A 572 27.73 18.70 9.77
N ALA A 573 28.79 17.95 9.48
CA ALA A 573 29.64 17.34 10.50
C ALA A 573 30.27 18.38 11.45
N GLU A 574 30.64 19.56 10.95
CA GLU A 574 31.15 20.65 11.77
C GLU A 574 30.06 21.23 12.68
N TYR A 575 28.85 21.46 12.16
CA TYR A 575 27.73 22.01 12.90
C TYR A 575 27.22 21.06 13.99
N VAL A 576 27.14 19.76 13.69
CA VAL A 576 26.80 18.71 14.66
C VAL A 576 27.85 18.66 15.77
N ARG A 577 29.14 18.78 15.44
CA ARG A 577 30.22 18.83 16.44
C ARG A 577 30.06 20.04 17.36
N LEU A 578 29.87 21.24 16.80
CA LEU A 578 29.66 22.48 17.57
C LEU A 578 28.44 22.38 18.49
N ALA A 579 27.31 21.89 17.97
CA ALA A 579 26.08 21.69 18.73
C ALA A 579 26.28 20.70 19.89
N SER A 580 26.92 19.56 19.62
CA SER A 580 27.20 18.54 20.63
C SER A 580 28.13 19.05 21.74
N GLU A 581 29.21 19.75 21.40
CA GLU A 581 30.18 20.27 22.38
C GLU A 581 29.57 21.39 23.26
N THR A 582 28.75 22.25 22.66
CA THR A 582 28.19 23.44 23.31
C THR A 582 26.96 23.10 24.13
N VAL A 583 25.98 22.43 23.53
CA VAL A 583 24.68 22.15 24.17
C VAL A 583 24.77 20.90 25.05
N ARG A 584 25.55 19.90 24.63
CA ARG A 584 25.77 18.62 25.33
C ARG A 584 24.50 17.77 25.47
N VAL A 585 23.67 17.77 24.44
CA VAL A 585 22.54 16.83 24.29
C VAL A 585 23.00 15.54 23.60
N PRO A 586 22.33 14.40 23.84
CA PRO A 586 22.54 13.18 23.06
C PRO A 586 22.40 13.43 21.56
N VAL A 587 23.26 12.81 20.76
CA VAL A 587 23.24 12.89 19.30
C VAL A 587 23.02 11.51 18.72
N VAL A 588 22.03 11.39 17.82
CA VAL A 588 21.68 10.14 17.13
C VAL A 588 21.89 10.27 15.63
N GLY A 589 22.10 9.15 14.93
CA GLY A 589 22.24 9.08 13.47
C GLY A 589 23.64 9.33 12.92
N ARG A 590 24.56 9.88 13.71
CA ARG A 590 25.92 10.24 13.26
C ARG A 590 26.75 9.04 12.79
N GLY A 591 26.43 7.84 13.28
CA GLY A 591 27.14 6.59 12.97
C GLY A 591 26.57 5.80 11.80
N LEU A 592 25.50 6.26 11.15
CA LEU A 592 24.92 5.58 9.99
C LEU A 592 25.84 5.76 8.77
N THR A 593 26.15 4.69 8.06
CA THR A 593 27.11 4.71 6.93
C THR A 593 26.49 4.32 5.58
N ASP A 594 25.31 3.75 5.62
CA ASP A 594 24.58 3.08 4.53
C ASP A 594 23.22 3.75 4.26
N VAL A 595 23.15 5.07 4.49
CA VAL A 595 21.92 5.86 4.34
C VAL A 595 21.63 6.14 2.87
N THR A 596 20.40 5.88 2.42
CA THR A 596 19.99 6.05 1.02
C THR A 596 18.69 6.85 0.87
N SER A 597 18.43 7.38 -0.33
CA SER A 597 17.22 8.16 -0.65
C SER A 597 16.31 7.46 -1.66
N PRO A 598 15.11 6.97 -1.28
CA PRO A 598 14.20 6.35 -2.23
C PRO A 598 13.76 7.27 -3.37
N LEU A 599 13.80 6.79 -4.64
CA LEU A 599 13.30 7.55 -5.79
C LEU A 599 11.81 7.90 -5.66
N LEU A 600 11.04 7.01 -5.02
CA LEU A 600 9.60 7.17 -4.77
C LEU A 600 9.30 7.66 -3.35
N HIS A 601 10.24 8.37 -2.71
CA HIS A 601 9.95 9.02 -1.43
C HIS A 601 8.78 10.00 -1.57
N ARG A 602 7.93 10.11 -0.54
CA ARG A 602 6.69 10.92 -0.58
C ARG A 602 6.89 12.41 -0.91
N TRP A 603 8.09 12.92 -0.66
CA TRP A 603 8.50 14.29 -0.93
C TRP A 603 9.44 14.41 -2.15
N GLY A 604 9.58 13.35 -2.94
CA GLY A 604 10.60 13.20 -3.97
C GLY A 604 11.97 12.82 -3.39
N PRO A 605 12.93 12.41 -4.24
CA PRO A 605 14.28 12.05 -3.79
C PRO A 605 15.07 13.29 -3.36
N ALA A 606 15.73 13.23 -2.20
CA ALA A 606 16.64 14.25 -1.72
C ALA A 606 17.63 13.66 -0.71
N PRO A 607 18.82 14.27 -0.49
CA PRO A 607 19.83 13.69 0.40
C PRO A 607 19.39 13.51 1.86
N PHE A 608 18.29 14.12 2.28
CA PHE A 608 17.73 14.08 3.63
C PHE A 608 16.34 13.41 3.68
N HIS A 609 15.96 12.68 2.62
CA HIS A 609 14.75 11.88 2.53
C HIS A 609 15.13 10.40 2.54
N TYR A 610 15.06 9.76 3.70
CA TYR A 610 15.72 8.48 3.90
C TYR A 610 14.84 7.28 3.58
N ASP A 611 15.48 6.14 3.39
CA ASP A 611 14.82 4.84 3.33
C ASP A 611 14.26 4.42 4.72
N GLU A 612 13.36 3.44 4.70
CA GLU A 612 12.69 2.94 5.91
C GLU A 612 13.67 2.35 6.93
N HIS A 613 14.70 1.63 6.45
CA HIS A 613 15.68 0.98 7.32
C HIS A 613 16.50 2.02 8.09
N SER A 614 16.90 3.10 7.42
CA SER A 614 17.57 4.25 8.04
C SER A 614 16.70 4.90 9.14
N TYR A 615 15.40 5.12 8.89
CA TYR A 615 14.51 5.69 9.91
C TYR A 615 14.27 4.76 11.10
N ILE A 616 14.18 3.44 10.89
CA ILE A 616 14.04 2.45 11.97
C ILE A 616 15.25 2.49 12.91
N ARG A 617 16.46 2.53 12.34
CA ARG A 617 17.70 2.63 13.14
C ARG A 617 17.75 3.92 13.93
N LEU A 618 17.40 5.05 13.30
CA LEU A 618 17.29 6.35 13.99
C LEU A 618 16.29 6.31 15.15
N ALA A 619 15.10 5.74 14.95
CA ALA A 619 14.07 5.67 15.99
C ALA A 619 14.56 4.87 17.20
N ARG A 620 15.23 3.73 16.96
CA ARG A 620 15.83 2.93 18.04
C ARG A 620 16.92 3.68 18.79
N GLU A 621 17.78 4.42 18.10
CA GLU A 621 18.77 5.28 18.77
C GLU A 621 18.09 6.33 19.66
N VAL A 622 17.03 6.99 19.17
CA VAL A 622 16.23 7.93 19.98
C VAL A 622 15.66 7.22 21.21
N PHE A 623 15.01 6.06 21.04
CA PHE A 623 14.42 5.32 22.16
C PHE A 623 15.48 4.89 23.19
N ASN A 624 16.70 4.59 22.75
CA ASN A 624 17.76 4.23 23.67
C ASN A 624 18.24 5.43 24.51
N VAL A 625 18.44 6.60 23.89
CA VAL A 625 18.93 7.78 24.61
C VAL A 625 17.84 8.48 25.43
N ALA A 626 16.58 8.43 24.98
CA ALA A 626 15.42 9.01 25.65
C ALA A 626 14.72 8.02 26.61
N GLY A 627 15.34 6.87 26.91
CA GLY A 627 14.78 5.82 27.76
C GLY A 627 14.19 6.35 29.07
N HIS A 628 14.94 7.20 29.77
CA HIS A 628 14.53 7.79 31.04
C HIS A 628 13.24 8.64 30.97
N VAL A 629 12.96 9.28 29.82
CA VAL A 629 11.71 10.04 29.60
C VAL A 629 10.56 9.07 29.40
N MET A 630 10.76 8.04 28.59
CA MET A 630 9.70 7.09 28.24
C MET A 630 9.35 6.19 29.42
N ASP A 631 10.35 5.70 30.17
CA ASP A 631 10.15 4.82 31.34
C ASP A 631 9.31 5.50 32.44
N ALA A 632 9.21 6.84 32.42
CA ALA A 632 8.40 7.62 33.36
C ALA A 632 6.92 7.79 32.93
N ILE A 633 6.60 7.57 31.65
CA ILE A 633 5.28 7.88 31.05
C ILE A 633 4.62 6.64 30.45
N VAL A 634 5.41 5.82 29.75
CA VAL A 634 4.96 4.62 29.06
C VAL A 634 5.05 3.42 30.02
N ASP A 635 4.12 2.47 29.89
CA ASP A 635 4.10 1.24 30.69
C ASP A 635 5.46 0.50 30.59
N PRO A 636 6.19 0.32 31.70
CA PRO A 636 7.53 -0.28 31.70
C PRO A 636 7.52 -1.77 31.31
N ARG A 637 6.35 -2.40 31.22
CA ARG A 637 6.21 -3.76 30.69
C ARG A 637 6.35 -3.80 29.17
N LEU A 638 6.15 -2.67 28.48
CA LEU A 638 6.38 -2.57 27.03
C LEU A 638 7.87 -2.48 26.75
N GLU A 639 8.37 -3.42 25.96
CA GLU A 639 9.71 -3.33 25.42
C GLU A 639 9.80 -2.19 24.39
N ARG A 640 11.00 -1.61 24.21
CA ARG A 640 11.23 -0.51 23.24
C ARG A 640 10.86 -0.86 21.80
N ALA A 641 10.94 -2.14 21.43
CA ALA A 641 10.50 -2.60 20.12
C ALA A 641 9.00 -2.34 19.88
N ALA A 642 8.18 -2.29 20.94
CA ALA A 642 6.76 -1.96 20.85
C ALA A 642 6.46 -0.49 20.56
N LEU A 643 7.45 0.38 20.78
CA LEU A 643 7.36 1.81 20.56
C LEU A 643 7.65 2.18 19.10
N LEU A 644 8.21 1.24 18.33
CA LEU A 644 8.47 1.39 16.91
C LEU A 644 7.22 1.02 16.10
N ARG A 645 6.84 1.91 15.19
CA ARG A 645 5.83 1.68 14.18
C ARG A 645 6.49 1.74 12.81
N ARG A 646 6.11 0.83 11.91
CA ARG A 646 6.36 1.03 10.47
C ARG A 646 5.13 1.76 9.91
N PRO A 647 5.27 2.99 9.37
CA PRO A 647 4.16 3.70 8.74
C PRO A 647 3.47 2.81 7.71
N LEU A 648 2.14 2.89 7.57
CA LEU A 648 1.38 2.01 6.66
C LEU A 648 1.87 2.17 5.21
N GLY A 649 2.77 1.26 4.86
CA GLY A 649 3.54 1.16 3.64
C GLY A 649 4.71 0.24 3.95
N ARG A 650 4.47 -1.08 3.85
CA ARG A 650 5.31 -2.21 4.30
C ARG A 650 4.98 -2.69 5.74
N GLY A 651 4.54 -3.94 5.86
CA GLY A 651 4.63 -4.75 7.09
C GLY A 651 3.78 -4.38 8.33
N SER A 652 2.61 -3.73 8.19
CA SER A 652 1.72 -3.55 9.37
C SER A 652 1.17 -4.90 9.85
N ILE A 653 1.72 -5.41 10.95
CA ILE A 653 1.09 -6.42 11.80
C ILE A 653 -0.01 -5.73 12.59
N SER A 654 -1.13 -5.50 11.92
CA SER A 654 -2.41 -5.25 12.57
C SER A 654 -3.51 -5.63 11.59
N ARG A 655 -4.18 -6.75 11.86
CA ARG A 655 -5.61 -6.81 11.54
C ARG A 655 -6.30 -6.16 12.74
N PRO A 656 -7.14 -5.13 12.55
CA PRO A 656 -8.13 -4.82 13.57
C PRO A 656 -8.79 -6.13 13.98
N VAL A 657 -9.04 -6.33 15.28
CA VAL A 657 -9.99 -7.35 15.73
C VAL A 657 -11.20 -7.22 14.81
N GLU A 658 -11.54 -8.28 14.06
CA GLU A 658 -12.63 -8.25 13.09
C GLU A 658 -13.89 -7.78 13.82
N SER A 659 -14.23 -6.50 13.65
CA SER A 659 -15.61 -6.08 13.81
C SER A 659 -16.33 -6.69 12.61
N PRO A 660 -17.42 -7.45 12.81
CA PRO A 660 -18.13 -8.09 11.70
C PRO A 660 -18.37 -7.07 10.59
N GLU A 661 -18.11 -7.41 9.32
CA GLU A 661 -18.33 -6.46 8.23
C GLU A 661 -19.75 -5.87 8.30
N ALA A 662 -19.85 -4.57 8.02
CA ALA A 662 -21.11 -3.85 8.05
C ALA A 662 -22.08 -4.44 7.01
N VAL A 663 -23.20 -5.02 7.45
CA VAL A 663 -24.23 -5.59 6.55
C VAL A 663 -25.52 -4.83 6.76
N ALA A 664 -26.14 -4.37 5.66
CA ALA A 664 -27.47 -3.78 5.72
C ALA A 664 -28.51 -4.77 5.18
N THR A 665 -29.58 -5.02 5.94
CA THR A 665 -30.71 -5.86 5.53
C THR A 665 -31.99 -5.01 5.51
N ALA A 666 -32.94 -5.42 4.67
CA ALA A 666 -34.29 -4.88 4.67
C ALA A 666 -35.29 -6.02 4.92
N SER A 667 -36.31 -5.77 5.73
CA SER A 667 -37.44 -6.67 5.93
C SER A 667 -38.75 -5.91 5.80
N VAL A 668 -39.84 -6.59 5.43
CA VAL A 668 -41.17 -6.00 5.31
C VAL A 668 -42.03 -6.46 6.48
N ASN A 669 -42.68 -5.49 7.13
CA ASN A 669 -43.72 -5.74 8.12
C ASN A 669 -44.96 -4.93 7.72
N ALA A 670 -46.00 -5.63 7.23
CA ALA A 670 -47.19 -5.03 6.63
C ALA A 670 -46.82 -4.01 5.51
N SER A 671 -47.22 -2.75 5.65
CA SER A 671 -46.93 -1.67 4.69
C SER A 671 -45.68 -0.85 5.05
N THR A 672 -44.73 -1.45 5.78
CA THR A 672 -43.50 -0.79 6.23
C THR A 672 -42.28 -1.62 5.87
N ILE A 673 -41.17 -0.93 5.59
CA ILE A 673 -39.85 -1.55 5.42
C ILE A 673 -39.00 -1.19 6.62
N VAL A 674 -38.46 -2.20 7.29
CA VAL A 674 -37.45 -2.04 8.33
C VAL A 674 -36.09 -2.29 7.70
N VAL A 675 -35.21 -1.29 7.76
CA VAL A 675 -33.81 -1.41 7.34
C VAL A 675 -32.95 -1.52 8.58
N GLU A 676 -32.16 -2.58 8.66
CA GLU A 676 -31.27 -2.86 9.79
C GLU A 676 -29.82 -2.88 9.32
N LEU A 677 -28.93 -2.36 10.16
CA LEU A 677 -27.50 -2.35 9.99
C LEU A 677 -26.86 -3.25 11.05
N HIS A 678 -26.15 -4.27 10.59
CA HIS A 678 -25.48 -5.28 11.39
C HIS A 678 -23.97 -5.11 11.27
N GLY A 679 -23.21 -5.52 12.29
CA GLY A 679 -21.75 -5.52 12.26
C GLY A 679 -21.07 -4.15 12.47
N VAL A 680 -21.83 -3.07 12.68
CA VAL A 680 -21.26 -1.74 12.95
C VAL A 680 -21.53 -1.34 14.38
N THR A 681 -20.49 -1.24 15.21
CA THR A 681 -20.58 -0.56 16.50
C THR A 681 -20.40 0.95 16.28
N HIS A 682 -21.54 1.66 16.18
CA HIS A 682 -21.64 3.12 16.25
C HIS A 682 -21.21 3.93 15.00
N GLY A 683 -21.98 3.79 13.92
CA GLY A 683 -21.99 4.72 12.77
C GLY A 683 -23.26 5.56 12.73
N ALA A 684 -23.25 6.66 11.96
CA ALA A 684 -24.51 7.25 11.52
C ALA A 684 -24.90 6.59 10.20
N MET A 685 -26.14 6.14 10.03
CA MET A 685 -26.63 5.62 8.76
C MET A 685 -27.60 6.60 8.10
N LYS A 686 -27.52 6.72 6.78
CA LYS A 686 -28.51 7.39 5.95
C LYS A 686 -29.04 6.37 4.96
N ILE A 687 -30.36 6.24 4.91
CA ILE A 687 -31.06 5.32 4.03
C ILE A 687 -31.69 6.10 2.87
N ASP A 688 -31.31 5.75 1.65
CA ASP A 688 -31.98 6.12 0.41
C ASP A 688 -32.80 4.92 -0.06
N LEU A 689 -34.13 5.01 -0.01
CA LEU A 689 -35.04 3.96 -0.43
C LEU A 689 -35.43 4.14 -1.90
N TYR A 690 -35.29 3.08 -2.67
CA TYR A 690 -35.63 3.03 -4.08
C TYR A 690 -36.81 2.09 -4.30
N ARG A 691 -37.72 2.49 -5.18
CA ARG A 691 -38.69 1.59 -5.81
C ARG A 691 -38.28 1.48 -7.27
N ASP A 692 -37.98 0.27 -7.72
CA ASP A 692 -37.36 0.03 -9.02
C ASP A 692 -36.07 0.87 -9.20
N ARG A 693 -36.10 1.93 -10.03
CA ARG A 693 -34.98 2.85 -10.29
C ARG A 693 -35.19 4.25 -9.71
N GLU A 694 -36.36 4.53 -9.15
CA GLU A 694 -36.70 5.86 -8.63
C GLU A 694 -36.48 5.90 -7.11
N ARG A 695 -35.76 6.92 -6.63
CA ARG A 695 -35.60 7.13 -5.20
C ARG A 695 -36.90 7.72 -4.65
N VAL A 696 -37.63 6.90 -3.88
CA VAL A 696 -38.94 7.26 -3.32
C VAL A 696 -38.88 7.84 -1.92
N ALA A 697 -37.80 7.56 -1.16
CA ALA A 697 -37.57 8.16 0.14
C ALA A 697 -36.07 8.31 0.44
N SER A 698 -35.73 9.25 1.30
CA SER A 698 -34.39 9.47 1.82
C SER A 698 -34.49 9.96 3.25
N THR A 699 -33.70 9.37 4.13
CA THR A 699 -33.68 9.73 5.55
C THR A 699 -32.59 10.77 5.82
N ALA A 700 -32.69 11.46 6.96
CA ALA A 700 -31.53 12.16 7.52
C ALA A 700 -30.49 11.12 8.01
N TRP A 701 -29.30 11.58 8.39
CA TRP A 701 -28.36 10.71 9.10
C TRP A 701 -28.93 10.34 10.47
N ILE A 702 -29.12 9.05 10.71
CA ILE A 702 -29.69 8.46 11.92
C ILE A 702 -28.57 7.74 12.66
N LYS A 703 -28.60 7.74 14.00
CA LYS A 703 -27.58 7.05 14.83
C LYS A 703 -28.00 5.65 15.27
N ASP A 704 -29.24 5.27 14.98
CA ASP A 704 -29.78 3.96 15.32
C ASP A 704 -29.34 2.94 14.27
N ASP A 705 -29.22 1.68 14.69
CA ASP A 705 -28.84 0.55 13.82
C ASP A 705 -30.05 -0.04 13.08
N ALA A 706 -31.25 0.50 13.28
CA ALA A 706 -32.44 0.14 12.53
C ALA A 706 -33.33 1.35 12.29
N HIS A 707 -34.03 1.38 11.15
CA HIS A 707 -35.00 2.41 10.86
C HIS A 707 -36.18 1.88 10.04
N THR A 708 -37.38 2.30 10.42
CA THR A 708 -38.62 1.90 9.78
C THR A 708 -39.12 3.01 8.85
N ILE A 709 -39.34 2.66 7.59
CA ILE A 709 -39.93 3.53 6.57
C ILE A 709 -41.37 3.06 6.32
N ALA A 710 -42.34 3.94 6.57
CA ALA A 710 -43.78 3.67 6.45
C ALA A 710 -44.41 4.48 5.31
N GLY A 711 -45.69 4.18 5.00
CA GLY A 711 -46.45 4.90 3.97
C GLY A 711 -46.09 4.50 2.54
N LEU A 712 -45.62 3.27 2.35
CA LEU A 712 -45.16 2.75 1.07
C LEU A 712 -46.32 2.18 0.26
N ALA A 713 -46.32 2.44 -1.05
CA ALA A 713 -47.27 1.84 -1.98
C ALA A 713 -46.86 0.39 -2.30
N HIS A 714 -47.78 -0.40 -2.86
CA HIS A 714 -47.44 -1.74 -3.37
C HIS A 714 -46.30 -1.66 -4.41
N GLY A 715 -45.27 -2.48 -4.21
CA GLY A 715 -44.11 -2.52 -5.10
C GLY A 715 -42.86 -3.15 -4.49
N THR A 716 -41.81 -3.30 -5.30
CA THR A 716 -40.52 -3.82 -4.88
C THR A 716 -39.57 -2.67 -4.54
N TYR A 717 -38.92 -2.77 -3.39
CA TYR A 717 -38.08 -1.74 -2.83
C TYR A 717 -36.68 -2.25 -2.50
N ARG A 718 -35.67 -1.39 -2.61
CA ARG A 718 -34.30 -1.63 -2.15
C ARG A 718 -33.77 -0.38 -1.46
N ALA A 719 -33.09 -0.54 -0.33
CA ALA A 719 -32.44 0.56 0.36
C ALA A 719 -30.94 0.60 0.02
N ARG A 720 -30.42 1.80 -0.22
CA ARG A 720 -28.99 2.09 -0.11
C ARG A 720 -28.75 2.69 1.26
N VAL A 721 -27.91 2.05 2.05
CA VAL A 721 -27.56 2.47 3.40
C VAL A 721 -26.15 3.04 3.35
N HIS A 722 -26.05 4.36 3.42
CA HIS A 722 -24.80 5.07 3.58
C HIS A 722 -24.43 5.05 5.06
N VAL A 723 -23.33 4.40 5.41
CA VAL A 723 -22.83 4.30 6.77
C VAL A 723 -21.62 5.20 6.90
N ARG A 724 -21.66 6.13 7.85
CA ARG A 724 -20.52 6.95 8.25
C ARG A 724 -19.97 6.42 9.56
N ARG A 725 -18.78 5.82 9.49
CA ARG A 725 -18.03 5.31 10.64
C ARG A 725 -17.38 6.47 11.41
N ARG A 726 -17.01 6.26 12.68
CA ARG A 726 -16.38 7.29 13.53
C ARG A 726 -15.03 7.79 12.98
N ASN A 727 -14.30 6.95 12.25
CA ASN A 727 -13.05 7.29 11.58
C ASN A 727 -13.25 8.20 10.34
N GLY A 728 -14.49 8.61 10.02
CA GLY A 728 -14.81 9.45 8.87
C GLY A 728 -14.99 8.69 7.56
N GLU A 729 -14.70 7.39 7.54
CA GLU A 729 -14.95 6.51 6.40
C GLU A 729 -16.44 6.39 6.11
N GLN A 730 -16.81 6.50 4.84
CA GLN A 730 -18.16 6.30 4.37
C GLN A 730 -18.23 5.06 3.49
N VAL A 731 -19.05 4.10 3.88
CA VAL A 731 -19.34 2.90 3.11
C VAL A 731 -20.79 2.96 2.68
N THR A 732 -21.08 2.57 1.44
CA THR A 732 -22.46 2.45 0.96
C THR A 732 -22.79 0.98 0.78
N LEU A 733 -23.79 0.51 1.51
CA LEU A 733 -24.30 -0.84 1.48
C LEU A 733 -25.63 -0.85 0.73
N SER A 734 -25.94 -1.94 0.05
CA SER A 734 -27.26 -2.15 -0.55
C SER A 734 -27.97 -3.27 0.21
N THR A 735 -29.24 -3.08 0.54
CA THR A 735 -30.05 -4.14 1.15
C THR A 735 -30.49 -5.16 0.11
N ASN A 736 -30.99 -6.31 0.58
CA ASN A 736 -31.86 -7.16 -0.22
C ASN A 736 -33.09 -6.35 -0.73
N ALA A 737 -33.63 -6.78 -1.86
CA ALA A 737 -34.92 -6.27 -2.34
C ALA A 737 -36.04 -6.85 -1.48
N VAL A 738 -37.06 -6.04 -1.21
CA VAL A 738 -38.24 -6.45 -0.44
C VAL A 738 -39.52 -5.96 -1.11
N SER A 739 -40.55 -6.79 -1.11
CA SER A 739 -41.84 -6.46 -1.73
C SER A 739 -42.84 -6.06 -0.67
N VAL A 740 -43.37 -4.84 -0.78
CA VAL A 740 -44.50 -4.38 0.04
C VAL A 740 -45.80 -4.83 -0.66
N PRO A 741 -46.62 -5.68 -0.02
CA PRO A 741 -47.85 -6.22 -0.60
C PRO A 741 -49.01 -5.21 -0.67
#